data_AF-A0A2H0CG37-F1
#
_entry.id   AF-A0A2H0CG37-F1
#
_cell.length_a   1.000
_cell.length_b   1.000
_cell.length_c   1.000
_cell.angle_alpha   90.00
_cell.angle_beta   90.00
_cell.angle_gamma   90.00
#
_symmetry.space_group_name_H-M   'P 1'
#
loop_
_entity.id
_entity.type
_entity.pdbx_description
1 polymer ?
#
loop_
_entity_poly.entity_id
_entity_poly.type
_entity_poly.pdbx_seq_one_letter_code
_entity_poly.pdbx_strand_id
1 'polypeptide(L)'
;MSKLLKSKFLLGVVMVAVVVLGGYALASTANAQQAVVSASDVQYAATVQSGSSGQAALIWQKFLNGYSSANLVADGKFGPLSVAAAKIWQASRSLMVDGVMGAMSRASAVAQINSGVVNPAPGIYPAGCSSFEGFSVTTGLSCAAATYPAGCTSNTGFSVTTGLSCAATPTTLPAGCTSTVGYSPTTGVKCDGTSTTPTPGTLEGGAGSIDDVQELSSLSGEEVSEGDSDKKVAGWTFTADNGSDLAIIAFKLTFEQTDATSSDKMSDYIDKVTVWQGSTEVGSADVGDFSENTNIYTKTINLSGAVIKADEDSDFYVTVDAVNNIDSGDLGDNTFALILADVRYQDATGVVLTDSTTGDLPSTVNFSFETIATTTGLELKVSKTTGTSGNAVNDAHVVDVDDTSDTNDVPLLAFDIKADGDLKNIQNIAVKVVSTNTVGGSGTVATIANSYSLWMDGTKIDSVNNGDLTTTVDGAVVVTTGDTAFINFNDIDFDMDDGDTAHFIVKADINDTQAGSFVNGNTLQATMADATEVDYIVAEDANGDDIAITDLTGAASADAIAFYDTGIQVKFNSATATVSHVGDPATVGDSDQGTFVIKFDVTAFGADMFIDKDAVEEYVGTTVTQVSYYFEDGNTQGGDMAAGVATLTSTGDAVGTNSFRVGEGETETFTLTVNGAASTDTFVHVAITGIGWNDTSNATAGDTLYAFDLGDYKTGDIYLNDN
;
A
#
# COMPACT_ATOMS: atom_id res chain seq x y z
N MET A 1 -23.54 -46.71 -15.93
CA MET A 1 -23.61 -47.98 -16.68
C MET A 1 -24.12 -47.69 -18.09
N SER A 2 -23.56 -48.38 -19.11
CA SER A 2 -24.07 -48.56 -20.49
C SER A 2 -24.11 -47.32 -21.42
N LYS A 3 -23.16 -47.13 -22.35
CA LYS A 3 -22.98 -47.76 -23.70
C LYS A 3 -23.96 -47.28 -24.81
N LEU A 4 -23.33 -46.70 -25.85
CA LEU A 4 -23.48 -46.95 -27.30
C LEU A 4 -24.79 -46.62 -28.04
N LEU A 5 -24.69 -45.85 -29.14
CA LEU A 5 -25.15 -46.13 -30.53
C LEU A 5 -25.06 -44.83 -31.37
N LYS A 6 -24.05 -44.62 -32.25
CA LYS A 6 -23.85 -45.10 -33.64
C LYS A 6 -24.88 -44.64 -34.71
N SER A 7 -24.34 -43.86 -35.67
CA SER A 7 -24.37 -44.06 -37.13
C SER A 7 -25.49 -43.41 -37.98
N LYS A 8 -25.10 -42.63 -39.01
CA LYS A 8 -25.12 -42.96 -40.48
C LYS A 8 -24.71 -41.71 -41.31
N PHE A 9 -23.68 -41.74 -42.19
CA PHE A 9 -23.64 -42.22 -43.61
C PHE A 9 -24.52 -41.34 -44.55
N LEU A 10 -24.13 -40.76 -45.71
CA LEU A 10 -23.42 -41.19 -46.95
C LEU A 10 -23.14 -39.88 -47.77
N LEU A 11 -22.03 -39.56 -48.46
CA LEU A 11 -21.26 -40.15 -49.58
C LEU A 11 -21.75 -39.82 -51.03
N GLY A 12 -20.82 -39.29 -51.86
CA GLY A 12 -20.79 -39.40 -53.34
C GLY A 12 -20.46 -38.08 -54.09
N VAL A 13 -19.66 -37.97 -55.16
CA VAL A 13 -18.99 -38.87 -56.16
C VAL A 13 -17.99 -37.95 -56.95
N VAL A 14 -16.66 -38.15 -57.09
CA VAL A 14 -15.77 -39.03 -57.92
C VAL A 14 -15.81 -38.84 -59.46
N MET A 15 -14.60 -38.64 -60.06
CA MET A 15 -14.03 -39.17 -61.35
C MET A 15 -13.17 -38.09 -62.06
N VAL A 16 -11.83 -38.10 -62.06
CA VAL A 16 -10.82 -38.95 -62.77
C VAL A 16 -10.36 -38.38 -64.13
N ALA A 17 -9.04 -38.14 -64.28
CA ALA A 17 -8.23 -38.52 -65.46
C ALA A 17 -6.71 -38.43 -65.16
N VAL A 18 -5.96 -39.44 -65.61
CA VAL A 18 -4.52 -39.73 -65.45
C VAL A 18 -3.88 -39.84 -66.83
N VAL A 19 -2.58 -39.46 -67.02
CA VAL A 19 -1.52 -40.03 -67.92
C VAL A 19 -0.24 -39.18 -67.67
N VAL A 20 0.89 -39.61 -67.09
CA VAL A 20 1.97 -40.60 -67.42
C VAL A 20 2.86 -40.23 -68.63
N LEU A 21 4.16 -40.02 -68.37
CA LEU A 21 5.40 -40.42 -69.12
C LEU A 21 6.58 -39.63 -68.53
N GLY A 22 7.72 -40.18 -68.09
CA GLY A 22 8.23 -41.54 -68.00
C GLY A 22 9.63 -41.56 -67.36
N GLY A 23 10.22 -42.76 -67.26
CA GLY A 23 11.69 -42.93 -67.15
C GLY A 23 12.21 -43.49 -65.82
N TYR A 24 12.44 -44.81 -65.79
CA TYR A 24 13.10 -45.57 -64.74
C TYR A 24 14.65 -45.50 -64.86
N ALA A 25 15.35 -45.47 -63.71
CA ALA A 25 16.48 -46.32 -63.31
C ALA A 25 17.61 -45.59 -62.55
N LEU A 26 18.07 -46.30 -61.53
CA LEU A 26 18.90 -45.96 -60.37
C LEU A 26 20.31 -45.45 -60.68
N ALA A 27 20.75 -44.45 -59.91
CA ALA A 27 22.16 -44.29 -59.53
C ALA A 27 22.25 -43.97 -58.03
N SER A 28 23.07 -44.74 -57.35
CA SER A 28 23.49 -44.59 -55.96
C SER A 28 24.07 -43.21 -55.68
N THR A 29 23.73 -42.61 -54.54
CA THR A 29 24.60 -42.42 -53.36
C THR A 29 23.89 -41.58 -52.30
N ALA A 30 24.14 -41.94 -51.04
CA ALA A 30 23.62 -41.42 -49.78
C ALA A 30 23.06 -39.98 -49.78
N ASN A 31 21.77 -39.86 -49.45
CA ASN A 31 21.28 -38.86 -48.50
C ASN A 31 19.91 -39.31 -47.95
N ALA A 32 19.92 -40.10 -46.87
CA ALA A 32 18.70 -40.41 -46.14
C ALA A 32 18.35 -39.18 -45.27
N GLN A 33 17.39 -38.40 -45.77
CA GLN A 33 16.72 -37.32 -45.06
C GLN A 33 16.18 -37.84 -43.71
N GLN A 34 16.70 -37.34 -42.58
CA GLN A 34 16.22 -37.71 -41.24
C GLN A 34 14.75 -37.25 -41.06
N ALA A 35 13.90 -38.17 -40.58
CA ALA A 35 12.47 -37.94 -40.40
C ALA A 35 12.19 -37.02 -39.19
N VAL A 36 11.60 -35.85 -39.45
CA VAL A 36 11.16 -34.88 -38.44
C VAL A 36 9.88 -35.38 -37.77
N VAL A 37 9.84 -35.40 -36.43
CA VAL A 37 8.62 -35.70 -35.64
C VAL A 37 7.64 -34.53 -35.69
N SER A 38 6.34 -34.81 -35.75
CA SER A 38 5.32 -33.74 -35.79
C SER A 38 4.98 -33.21 -34.39
N ALA A 39 4.44 -31.99 -34.30
CA ALA A 39 3.96 -31.41 -33.05
C ALA A 39 2.90 -32.30 -32.37
N SER A 40 2.02 -32.92 -33.16
CA SER A 40 1.04 -33.89 -32.65
C SER A 40 1.69 -35.15 -32.08
N ASP A 41 2.79 -35.64 -32.65
CA ASP A 41 3.49 -36.82 -32.11
C ASP A 41 4.05 -36.54 -30.70
N VAL A 42 4.59 -35.34 -30.49
CA VAL A 42 5.16 -34.92 -29.19
C VAL A 42 4.06 -34.55 -28.19
N GLN A 43 2.97 -33.92 -28.65
CA GLN A 43 1.83 -33.53 -27.81
C GLN A 43 1.19 -34.74 -27.12
N TYR A 44 1.09 -35.88 -27.82
CA TYR A 44 0.50 -37.11 -27.29
C TYR A 44 1.53 -38.13 -26.79
N ALA A 45 2.83 -37.81 -26.80
CA ALA A 45 3.86 -38.68 -26.23
C ALA A 45 3.76 -38.70 -24.70
N ALA A 46 3.82 -39.90 -24.11
CA ALA A 46 3.91 -40.04 -22.66
C ALA A 46 5.22 -39.43 -22.12
N THR A 47 5.24 -39.11 -20.82
CA THR A 47 6.46 -38.69 -20.13
C THR A 47 7.50 -39.80 -20.18
N VAL A 48 8.75 -39.47 -20.51
CA VAL A 48 9.88 -40.42 -20.49
C VAL A 48 11.02 -39.91 -19.61
N GLN A 49 11.67 -40.85 -18.94
CA GLN A 49 12.82 -40.65 -18.06
C GLN A 49 13.83 -41.78 -18.26
N SER A 50 14.97 -41.71 -17.56
CA SER A 50 16.01 -42.76 -17.60
C SER A 50 15.41 -44.18 -17.45
N GLY A 51 15.73 -45.06 -18.40
CA GLY A 51 15.25 -46.44 -18.42
C GLY A 51 13.88 -46.65 -19.07
N SER A 52 13.18 -45.58 -19.49
CA SER A 52 11.91 -45.69 -20.21
C SER A 52 12.11 -46.33 -21.58
N SER A 53 11.14 -47.14 -22.02
CA SER A 53 11.19 -47.76 -23.36
C SER A 53 9.84 -47.76 -24.05
N GLY A 54 9.85 -47.89 -25.38
CA GLY A 54 8.66 -47.92 -26.22
C GLY A 54 8.47 -46.67 -27.09
N GLN A 55 7.27 -46.51 -27.65
CA GLN A 55 6.99 -45.53 -28.70
C GLN A 55 7.25 -44.07 -28.26
N ALA A 56 6.92 -43.72 -27.01
CA ALA A 56 7.17 -42.39 -26.47
C ALA A 56 8.68 -42.06 -26.38
N ALA A 57 9.51 -43.04 -25.98
CA ALA A 57 10.96 -42.85 -25.94
C ALA A 57 11.54 -42.67 -27.35
N LEU A 58 11.00 -43.39 -28.34
CA LEU A 58 11.38 -43.25 -29.73
C LEU A 58 11.04 -41.86 -30.31
N ILE A 59 9.85 -41.34 -29.97
CA ILE A 59 9.41 -39.99 -30.39
C ILE A 59 10.35 -38.93 -29.81
N TRP A 60 10.66 -39.02 -28.52
CA TRP A 60 11.56 -38.07 -27.86
C TRP A 60 13.01 -38.14 -28.35
N GLN A 61 13.54 -39.34 -28.62
CA GLN A 61 14.88 -39.46 -29.23
C GLN A 61 14.95 -38.82 -30.63
N LYS A 62 13.90 -38.99 -31.45
CA LYS A 62 13.82 -38.34 -32.77
C LYS A 62 13.67 -36.83 -32.67
N PHE A 63 12.89 -36.34 -31.71
CA PHE A 63 12.79 -34.91 -31.41
C PHE A 63 14.16 -34.32 -31.03
N LEU A 64 14.86 -34.92 -30.07
CA LEU A 64 16.16 -34.44 -29.61
C LEU A 64 17.23 -34.48 -30.71
N ASN A 65 17.17 -35.46 -31.61
CA ASN A 65 18.04 -35.49 -32.78
C ASN A 65 17.75 -34.34 -33.76
N GLY A 66 16.48 -34.01 -34.00
CA GLY A 66 16.09 -32.95 -34.92
C GLY A 66 16.27 -31.53 -34.38
N TYR A 67 16.11 -31.34 -33.07
CA TYR A 67 16.01 -29.99 -32.46
C TYR A 67 17.09 -29.69 -31.41
N SER A 68 17.90 -30.69 -31.04
CA SER A 68 19.05 -30.54 -30.12
C SER A 68 20.34 -31.18 -30.67
N SER A 69 20.34 -31.65 -31.92
CA SER A 69 21.50 -32.27 -32.59
C SER A 69 22.14 -33.44 -31.81
N ALA A 70 21.35 -34.17 -31.04
CA ALA A 70 21.82 -35.10 -30.02
C ALA A 70 22.49 -36.41 -30.53
N ASN A 71 22.53 -36.64 -31.85
CA ASN A 71 23.09 -37.82 -32.53
C ASN A 71 22.82 -39.17 -31.83
N LEU A 72 21.62 -39.34 -31.29
CA LEU A 72 21.17 -40.52 -30.57
C LEU A 72 20.75 -41.61 -31.57
N VAL A 73 20.96 -42.88 -31.19
CA VAL A 73 20.28 -43.98 -31.87
C VAL A 73 18.82 -44.00 -31.41
N ALA A 74 17.88 -43.70 -32.32
CA ALA A 74 16.46 -43.74 -32.04
C ALA A 74 15.94 -45.19 -32.01
N ASP A 75 16.25 -45.90 -30.93
CA ASP A 75 15.93 -47.32 -30.71
C ASP A 75 14.72 -47.53 -29.77
N GLY A 76 14.12 -46.44 -29.29
CA GLY A 76 12.99 -46.48 -28.36
C GLY A 76 13.40 -46.83 -26.94
N LYS A 77 14.68 -46.68 -26.56
CA LYS A 77 15.18 -46.88 -25.20
C LYS A 77 15.84 -45.61 -24.68
N PHE A 78 15.20 -44.96 -23.71
CA PHE A 78 15.66 -43.71 -23.14
C PHE A 78 16.79 -43.92 -22.12
N GLY A 79 18.00 -44.19 -22.62
CA GLY A 79 19.20 -44.44 -21.83
C GLY A 79 19.98 -43.18 -21.45
N PRO A 80 21.16 -43.32 -20.80
CA PRO A 80 21.95 -42.21 -20.29
C PRO A 80 22.30 -41.12 -21.33
N LEU A 81 22.57 -41.51 -22.58
CA LEU A 81 22.83 -40.56 -23.66
C LEU A 81 21.59 -39.73 -24.04
N SER A 82 20.40 -40.34 -24.02
CA SER A 82 19.14 -39.63 -24.26
C SER A 82 18.81 -38.67 -23.11
N VAL A 83 19.14 -39.04 -21.87
CA VAL A 83 18.98 -38.17 -20.69
C VAL A 83 19.94 -36.97 -20.76
N ALA A 84 21.20 -37.18 -21.16
CA ALA A 84 22.16 -36.08 -21.34
C ALA A 84 21.68 -35.09 -22.41
N ALA A 85 21.17 -35.60 -23.53
CA ALA A 85 20.59 -34.79 -24.59
C ALA A 85 19.34 -34.02 -24.12
N ALA A 86 18.46 -34.65 -23.34
CA ALA A 86 17.30 -33.99 -22.77
C ALA A 86 17.68 -32.82 -21.85
N LYS A 87 18.71 -33.00 -21.01
CA LYS A 87 19.21 -31.96 -20.13
C LYS A 87 19.79 -30.76 -20.89
N ILE A 88 20.58 -31.01 -21.93
CA ILE A 88 21.12 -29.94 -22.79
C ILE A 88 19.99 -29.16 -23.44
N TRP A 89 18.98 -29.85 -23.96
CA TRP A 89 17.82 -29.21 -24.57
C TRP A 89 16.96 -28.46 -23.55
N GLN A 90 16.74 -29.00 -22.35
CA GLN A 90 16.01 -28.30 -21.29
C GLN A 90 16.72 -27.02 -20.85
N ALA A 91 18.06 -27.07 -20.71
CA ALA A 91 18.87 -25.90 -20.37
C ALA A 91 18.79 -24.80 -21.44
N SER A 92 18.74 -25.17 -22.73
CA SER A 92 18.60 -24.19 -23.82
C SER A 92 17.20 -23.59 -23.94
N ARG A 93 16.23 -24.10 -23.18
CA ARG A 93 14.85 -23.61 -23.12
C ARG A 93 14.49 -23.03 -21.74
N SER A 94 15.49 -22.81 -20.88
CA SER A 94 15.32 -22.34 -19.50
C SER A 94 14.31 -23.18 -18.69
N LEU A 95 14.25 -24.49 -18.95
CA LEU A 95 13.44 -25.43 -18.20
C LEU A 95 14.26 -26.07 -17.08
N MET A 96 13.58 -26.66 -16.09
CA MET A 96 14.23 -27.51 -15.08
C MET A 96 15.03 -28.64 -15.75
N VAL A 97 16.34 -28.69 -15.47
CA VAL A 97 17.32 -29.58 -16.15
C VAL A 97 17.38 -30.96 -15.49
N ASP A 98 16.23 -31.61 -15.40
CA ASP A 98 16.07 -32.90 -14.72
C ASP A 98 16.30 -34.11 -15.65
N GLY A 99 16.29 -33.91 -16.97
CA GLY A 99 16.40 -34.96 -17.98
C GLY A 99 15.14 -35.80 -18.15
N VAL A 100 14.02 -35.36 -17.60
CA VAL A 100 12.69 -35.97 -17.68
C VAL A 100 11.84 -35.19 -18.68
N MET A 101 11.39 -35.84 -19.75
CA MET A 101 10.58 -35.19 -20.78
C MET A 101 9.09 -35.18 -20.39
N GLY A 102 8.77 -34.37 -19.39
CA GLY A 102 7.45 -34.21 -18.78
C GLY A 102 6.52 -33.20 -19.48
N ALA A 103 5.48 -32.75 -18.78
CA ALA A 103 4.46 -31.84 -19.35
C ALA A 103 5.05 -30.49 -19.81
N MET A 104 5.94 -29.89 -19.02
CA MET A 104 6.62 -28.64 -19.37
C MET A 104 7.55 -28.80 -20.59
N SER A 105 8.28 -29.92 -20.67
CA SER A 105 9.08 -30.25 -21.86
C SER A 105 8.20 -30.49 -23.10
N ARG A 106 7.02 -31.09 -22.96
CA ARG A 106 6.06 -31.21 -24.08
C ARG A 106 5.58 -29.86 -24.58
N ALA A 107 5.17 -28.97 -23.69
CA ALA A 107 4.69 -27.64 -24.07
C ALA A 107 5.77 -26.86 -24.83
N SER A 108 7.00 -26.83 -24.30
CA SER A 108 8.12 -26.13 -24.93
C SER A 108 8.58 -26.77 -26.26
N ALA A 109 8.51 -28.10 -26.37
CA ALA A 109 8.83 -28.83 -27.60
C ALA A 109 7.78 -28.60 -28.71
N VAL A 110 6.49 -28.60 -28.37
CA VAL A 110 5.40 -28.28 -29.32
C VAL A 110 5.53 -26.84 -29.81
N ALA A 111 5.81 -25.90 -28.90
CA ALA A 111 6.09 -24.52 -29.28
C ALA A 111 7.29 -24.41 -30.25
N GLN A 112 8.39 -25.13 -29.96
CA GLN A 112 9.58 -25.13 -30.82
C GLN A 112 9.29 -25.68 -32.23
N ILE A 113 8.50 -26.75 -32.34
CA ILE A 113 8.13 -27.34 -33.63
C ILE A 113 7.25 -26.36 -34.42
N ASN A 114 6.32 -25.68 -33.76
CA ASN A 114 5.40 -24.73 -34.40
C ASN A 114 6.08 -23.43 -34.85
N SER A 115 7.20 -23.04 -34.23
CA SER A 115 7.98 -21.86 -34.63
C SER A 115 8.89 -22.07 -35.85
N GLY A 116 9.01 -23.29 -36.38
CA GLY A 116 9.74 -23.58 -37.63
C GLY A 116 11.27 -23.44 -37.57
N VAL A 117 11.85 -23.15 -36.40
CA VAL A 117 13.30 -23.00 -36.22
C VAL A 117 13.96 -24.38 -36.10
N VAL A 118 14.61 -24.86 -37.17
CA VAL A 118 15.55 -25.98 -37.13
C VAL A 118 16.98 -25.44 -37.01
N ASN A 119 17.76 -25.90 -36.03
CA ASN A 119 19.15 -25.46 -35.85
C ASN A 119 20.07 -26.16 -36.90
N PRO A 120 21.17 -25.53 -37.37
CA PRO A 120 21.96 -26.03 -38.50
C PRO A 120 22.83 -27.26 -38.14
N ALA A 121 23.10 -28.09 -39.16
CA ALA A 121 23.77 -29.39 -39.10
C ALA A 121 25.25 -29.36 -38.64
N PRO A 122 25.83 -30.48 -38.15
CA PRO A 122 27.11 -30.49 -37.44
C PRO A 122 28.37 -30.53 -38.33
N GLY A 123 29.40 -29.77 -37.95
CA GLY A 123 30.81 -30.11 -38.16
C GLY A 123 31.70 -29.08 -38.87
N ILE A 124 32.42 -28.24 -38.11
CA ILE A 124 33.76 -27.75 -38.46
C ILE A 124 34.59 -27.64 -37.15
N TYR A 125 35.55 -28.53 -36.93
CA TYR A 125 36.61 -28.30 -35.94
C TYR A 125 37.73 -27.46 -36.58
N PRO A 126 38.48 -26.65 -35.80
CA PRO A 126 39.67 -25.99 -36.30
C PRO A 126 40.67 -27.00 -36.89
N ALA A 127 41.35 -26.61 -37.98
CA ALA A 127 42.28 -27.50 -38.66
C ALA A 127 43.35 -28.06 -37.70
N GLY A 128 43.46 -29.40 -37.64
CA GLY A 128 44.38 -30.11 -36.75
C GLY A 128 43.78 -30.59 -35.42
N CYS A 129 42.49 -30.33 -35.13
CA CYS A 129 41.78 -30.87 -33.97
C CYS A 129 40.83 -32.02 -34.36
N SER A 130 40.78 -33.08 -33.56
CA SER A 130 39.82 -34.19 -33.67
C SER A 130 38.81 -34.26 -32.53
N SER A 131 38.90 -33.34 -31.55
CA SER A 131 37.95 -33.16 -30.43
C SER A 131 38.04 -31.75 -29.84
N PHE A 132 37.13 -31.36 -28.94
CA PHE A 132 37.16 -30.07 -28.21
C PHE A 132 38.17 -30.04 -27.05
N GLU A 133 38.83 -31.16 -26.75
CA GLU A 133 39.86 -31.24 -25.72
C GLU A 133 41.26 -31.26 -26.34
N GLY A 134 42.19 -30.53 -25.72
CA GLY A 134 43.57 -30.40 -26.16
C GLY A 134 43.86 -29.17 -27.02
N PHE A 135 45.02 -29.16 -27.66
CA PHE A 135 45.50 -28.07 -28.52
C PHE A 135 45.75 -28.60 -29.94
N SER A 136 45.49 -27.80 -30.97
CA SER A 136 45.73 -28.18 -32.36
C SER A 136 47.21 -28.48 -32.56
N VAL A 137 47.52 -29.70 -33.02
CA VAL A 137 48.89 -30.13 -33.32
C VAL A 137 49.51 -29.38 -34.50
N THR A 138 48.71 -28.63 -35.26
CA THR A 138 49.14 -27.89 -36.44
C THR A 138 49.34 -26.40 -36.14
N THR A 139 48.53 -25.80 -35.27
CA THR A 139 48.58 -24.34 -35.00
C THR A 139 48.91 -23.97 -33.55
N GLY A 140 48.93 -24.93 -32.62
CA GLY A 140 49.23 -24.71 -31.20
C GLY A 140 48.12 -24.02 -30.38
N LEU A 141 46.99 -23.66 -31.01
CA LEU A 141 45.85 -23.02 -30.35
C LEU A 141 44.93 -24.05 -29.68
N SER A 142 44.21 -23.60 -28.64
CA SER A 142 43.23 -24.42 -27.91
C SER A 142 42.14 -24.94 -28.86
N CYS A 143 41.84 -26.24 -28.78
CA CYS A 143 40.71 -26.83 -29.50
C CYS A 143 39.35 -26.46 -28.86
N ALA A 144 39.36 -25.83 -27.68
CA ALA A 144 38.21 -25.17 -27.07
C ALA A 144 38.20 -23.67 -27.41
N ALA A 145 37.18 -23.20 -28.11
CA ALA A 145 37.00 -21.78 -28.41
C ALA A 145 36.57 -21.04 -27.13
N ALA A 146 37.42 -20.16 -26.61
CA ALA A 146 37.03 -19.20 -25.56
C ALA A 146 36.78 -17.83 -26.20
N THR A 147 35.60 -17.26 -25.97
CA THR A 147 35.25 -15.89 -26.37
C THR A 147 35.58 -14.93 -25.23
N TYR A 148 36.54 -14.03 -25.44
CA TYR A 148 36.82 -12.91 -24.54
C TYR A 148 36.14 -11.62 -25.06
N PRO A 149 35.85 -10.64 -24.17
CA PRO A 149 35.40 -9.32 -24.60
C PRO A 149 36.36 -8.67 -25.60
N ALA A 150 35.83 -7.87 -26.52
CA ALA A 150 36.62 -7.22 -27.57
C ALA A 150 37.75 -6.35 -26.95
N GLY A 151 38.99 -6.58 -27.40
CA GLY A 151 40.19 -5.92 -26.89
C GLY A 151 40.93 -6.67 -25.77
N CYS A 152 40.45 -7.84 -25.34
CA CYS A 152 41.12 -8.70 -24.35
C CYS A 152 41.76 -9.94 -24.99
N THR A 153 42.94 -10.33 -24.50
CA THR A 153 43.67 -11.56 -24.93
C THR A 153 43.83 -12.59 -23.81
N SER A 154 43.40 -12.27 -22.59
CA SER A 154 43.39 -13.15 -21.40
C SER A 154 42.28 -12.74 -20.43
N ASN A 155 42.00 -13.53 -19.39
CA ASN A 155 40.98 -13.26 -18.37
C ASN A 155 41.46 -12.33 -17.23
N THR A 156 42.61 -11.68 -17.39
CA THR A 156 43.21 -10.77 -16.42
C THR A 156 43.54 -9.43 -17.07
N GLY A 157 43.27 -8.32 -16.37
CA GLY A 157 43.47 -6.95 -16.87
C GLY A 157 42.20 -6.29 -17.39
N PHE A 158 42.33 -5.16 -18.09
CA PHE A 158 41.22 -4.39 -18.67
C PHE A 158 41.41 -4.27 -20.19
N SER A 159 40.31 -4.26 -20.94
CA SER A 159 40.30 -4.13 -22.40
C SER A 159 40.96 -2.81 -22.80
N VAL A 160 41.97 -2.91 -23.67
CA VAL A 160 42.67 -1.72 -24.20
C VAL A 160 41.81 -0.90 -25.17
N THR A 161 40.66 -1.42 -25.57
CA THR A 161 39.75 -0.77 -26.52
C THR A 161 38.52 -0.17 -25.82
N THR A 162 38.00 -0.82 -24.79
CA THR A 162 36.75 -0.40 -24.11
C THR A 162 36.94 -0.02 -22.64
N GLY A 163 38.10 -0.27 -22.03
CA GLY A 163 38.39 0.04 -20.63
C GLY A 163 37.74 -0.90 -19.60
N LEU A 164 36.90 -1.86 -20.03
CA LEU A 164 36.18 -2.80 -19.16
C LEU A 164 37.04 -4.02 -18.76
N SER A 165 36.72 -4.64 -17.63
CA SER A 165 37.48 -5.79 -17.10
C SER A 165 37.46 -6.98 -18.07
N CYS A 166 38.61 -7.63 -18.24
CA CYS A 166 38.75 -8.83 -19.06
C CYS A 166 38.37 -10.12 -18.32
N ALA A 167 38.08 -10.06 -17.00
CA ALA A 167 37.58 -11.20 -16.24
C ALA A 167 36.10 -11.42 -16.57
N ALA A 168 35.80 -12.47 -17.33
CA ALA A 168 34.43 -12.88 -17.68
C ALA A 168 33.72 -13.56 -16.49
N THR A 169 33.56 -12.84 -15.39
CA THR A 169 32.60 -13.16 -14.34
C THR A 169 31.80 -11.89 -14.06
N PRO A 170 30.51 -11.84 -14.43
CA PRO A 170 29.67 -10.75 -14.01
C PRO A 170 29.34 -11.00 -12.54
N THR A 171 30.05 -10.36 -11.62
CA THR A 171 29.37 -9.98 -10.38
C THR A 171 28.44 -8.85 -10.79
N THR A 172 27.23 -9.19 -11.24
CA THR A 172 26.16 -8.21 -11.34
C THR A 172 25.89 -7.79 -9.90
N LEU A 173 26.56 -6.73 -9.48
CA LEU A 173 26.08 -5.95 -8.36
C LEU A 173 24.61 -5.62 -8.68
N PRO A 174 23.68 -5.82 -7.73
CA PRO A 174 22.28 -5.43 -7.91
C PRO A 174 22.19 -3.99 -8.43
N ALA A 175 21.20 -3.69 -9.27
CA ALA A 175 21.03 -2.34 -9.82
C ALA A 175 21.04 -1.31 -8.67
N GLY A 176 21.93 -0.31 -8.75
CA GLY A 176 22.19 0.70 -7.72
C GLY A 176 23.46 0.49 -6.88
N CYS A 177 23.98 -0.73 -6.80
CA CYS A 177 25.18 -1.00 -6.01
C CYS A 177 26.45 -0.60 -6.77
N THR A 178 27.32 0.18 -6.12
CA THR A 178 28.65 0.57 -6.62
C THR A 178 29.79 -0.22 -5.96
N SER A 179 29.50 -1.01 -4.92
CA SER A 179 30.44 -1.88 -4.21
C SER A 179 29.73 -3.15 -3.70
N THR A 180 30.48 -4.16 -3.25
CA THR A 180 29.93 -5.40 -2.64
C THR A 180 29.57 -5.26 -1.15
N VAL A 181 29.73 -4.07 -0.59
CA VAL A 181 29.43 -3.74 0.81
C VAL A 181 28.25 -2.76 0.82
N GLY A 182 27.26 -3.01 1.70
CA GLY A 182 26.03 -2.22 1.77
C GLY A 182 24.87 -2.81 0.97
N TYR A 183 23.83 -2.00 0.80
CA TYR A 183 22.60 -2.34 0.09
C TYR A 183 22.41 -1.39 -1.09
N SER A 184 21.69 -1.83 -2.13
CA SER A 184 21.41 -0.96 -3.27
C SER A 184 20.53 0.23 -2.85
N PRO A 185 20.91 1.48 -3.13
CA PRO A 185 20.07 2.65 -2.90
C PRO A 185 18.85 2.73 -3.83
N THR A 186 18.79 1.95 -4.92
CA THR A 186 17.62 1.91 -5.83
C THR A 186 16.74 0.69 -5.62
N THR A 187 17.31 -0.46 -5.26
CA THR A 187 16.58 -1.74 -5.18
C THR A 187 16.55 -2.37 -3.78
N GLY A 188 17.24 -1.83 -2.79
CA GLY A 188 17.26 -2.35 -1.41
C GLY A 188 17.96 -3.71 -1.23
N VAL A 189 18.37 -4.39 -2.31
CA VAL A 189 19.03 -5.70 -2.26
C VAL A 189 20.47 -5.57 -1.76
N LYS A 190 20.92 -6.53 -0.92
CA LYS A 190 22.29 -6.59 -0.42
C LYS A 190 23.29 -6.72 -1.57
N CYS A 191 24.31 -5.86 -1.58
CA CYS A 191 25.23 -5.76 -2.70
C CYS A 191 26.24 -6.92 -2.82
N ASP A 192 26.19 -7.91 -1.92
CA ASP A 192 27.11 -9.06 -1.90
C ASP A 192 26.69 -10.21 -2.84
N GLY A 193 25.58 -10.04 -3.57
CA GLY A 193 25.11 -11.01 -4.56
C GLY A 193 24.53 -12.29 -3.95
N THR A 194 24.40 -12.36 -2.61
CA THR A 194 23.67 -13.43 -1.94
C THR A 194 22.21 -13.03 -1.82
N SER A 195 21.43 -13.37 -2.85
CA SER A 195 19.97 -13.35 -2.75
C SER A 195 19.53 -14.47 -1.82
N THR A 196 19.50 -14.21 -0.52
CA THR A 196 18.39 -14.68 0.30
C THR A 196 17.48 -13.48 0.49
N THR A 197 16.67 -13.20 -0.52
CA THR A 197 15.37 -12.60 -0.24
C THR A 197 14.76 -13.48 0.86
N PRO A 198 14.40 -12.96 2.05
CA PRO A 198 13.30 -13.59 2.75
C PRO A 198 12.19 -13.56 1.71
N THR A 199 11.73 -14.72 1.25
CA THR A 199 10.55 -14.77 0.39
C THR A 199 9.46 -14.16 1.27
N PRO A 200 8.96 -12.93 1.00
CA PRO A 200 7.62 -12.64 1.45
C PRO A 200 6.79 -13.77 0.86
N GLY A 201 5.82 -14.33 1.59
CA GLY A 201 4.81 -15.14 0.90
C GLY A 201 4.41 -14.38 -0.37
N THR A 202 4.38 -15.05 -1.53
CA THR A 202 4.09 -14.38 -2.81
C THR A 202 2.96 -13.39 -2.59
N LEU A 203 3.23 -12.09 -2.73
CA LEU A 203 2.20 -11.07 -2.57
C LEU A 203 1.03 -11.46 -3.46
N GLU A 204 -0.16 -11.54 -2.89
CA GLU A 204 -1.37 -11.94 -3.59
C GLU A 204 -2.16 -10.69 -3.97
N GLY A 205 -2.81 -10.71 -5.13
CA GLY A 205 -3.64 -9.59 -5.60
C GLY A 205 -3.13 -8.94 -6.88
N GLY A 206 -3.64 -7.73 -7.14
CA GLY A 206 -3.37 -6.91 -8.32
C GLY A 206 -2.47 -5.72 -8.01
N ALA A 207 -2.72 -4.61 -8.71
CA ALA A 207 -2.16 -3.33 -8.29
C ALA A 207 -2.83 -2.91 -6.99
N GLY A 208 -2.08 -2.28 -6.09
CA GLY A 208 -2.69 -1.73 -4.90
C GLY A 208 -1.88 -0.67 -4.19
N SER A 209 -2.55 0.01 -3.27
CA SER A 209 -2.10 1.17 -2.52
C SER A 209 -2.38 1.04 -1.03
N ILE A 210 -1.71 1.88 -0.24
CA ILE A 210 -2.09 2.10 1.16
C ILE A 210 -3.44 2.84 1.14
N ASP A 211 -4.43 2.27 1.80
CA ASP A 211 -5.77 2.84 1.88
C ASP A 211 -5.78 3.97 2.91
N ASP A 212 -5.30 3.66 4.12
CA ASP A 212 -5.24 4.57 5.26
C ASP A 212 -3.97 4.36 6.10
N VAL A 213 -3.57 5.42 6.81
CA VAL A 213 -2.50 5.42 7.82
C VAL A 213 -2.97 6.22 9.02
N GLN A 214 -3.14 5.56 10.17
CA GLN A 214 -3.53 6.23 11.41
C GLN A 214 -2.39 6.24 12.40
N GLU A 215 -2.05 7.40 12.95
CA GLU A 215 -1.13 7.51 14.05
C GLU A 215 -1.70 6.82 15.31
N LEU A 216 -0.87 5.99 15.95
CA LEU A 216 -1.18 5.40 17.25
C LEU A 216 -0.90 6.43 18.34
N SER A 217 -1.84 7.36 18.53
CA SER A 217 -1.70 8.50 19.45
C SER A 217 -1.43 8.11 20.91
N SER A 218 -1.64 6.84 21.27
CA SER A 218 -1.19 6.23 22.55
C SER A 218 0.31 6.34 22.82
N LEU A 219 1.12 6.59 21.79
CA LEU A 219 2.58 6.70 21.87
C LEU A 219 3.06 8.15 21.75
N SER A 220 2.14 9.12 21.75
CA SER A 220 2.50 10.54 21.77
C SER A 220 2.87 10.96 23.20
N GLY A 221 3.92 11.75 23.34
CA GLY A 221 4.45 12.19 24.63
C GLY A 221 5.18 11.12 25.44
N GLU A 222 5.61 10.01 24.83
CA GLU A 222 6.34 8.95 25.56
C GLU A 222 7.63 9.48 26.19
N GLU A 223 7.89 9.06 27.43
CA GLU A 223 9.14 9.37 28.13
C GLU A 223 10.11 8.19 28.02
N VAL A 224 11.34 8.48 27.60
CA VAL A 224 12.42 7.50 27.45
C VAL A 224 13.44 7.68 28.57
N SER A 225 13.70 6.62 29.34
CA SER A 225 14.71 6.66 30.41
C SER A 225 16.11 6.29 29.91
N GLU A 226 17.13 6.79 30.61
CA GLU A 226 18.53 6.41 30.38
C GLU A 226 18.71 4.88 30.40
N GLY A 227 19.27 4.34 29.31
CA GLY A 227 19.51 2.91 29.14
C GLY A 227 18.28 2.06 28.82
N ASP A 228 17.12 2.66 28.57
CA ASP A 228 15.97 1.96 27.99
C ASP A 228 16.35 1.32 26.65
N SER A 229 15.78 0.15 26.38
CA SER A 229 16.00 -0.58 25.13
C SER A 229 14.67 -0.99 24.53
N ASP A 230 14.58 -0.86 23.20
CA ASP A 230 13.37 -1.09 22.40
C ASP A 230 12.14 -0.32 22.94
N LYS A 231 12.33 0.87 23.52
CA LYS A 231 11.24 1.72 24.02
C LYS A 231 10.47 2.29 22.84
N LYS A 232 9.17 2.01 22.78
CA LYS A 232 8.26 2.53 21.74
C LYS A 232 8.09 4.03 21.94
N VAL A 233 8.26 4.79 20.87
CA VAL A 233 8.16 6.26 20.88
C VAL A 233 7.23 6.79 19.79
N ALA A 234 6.83 5.95 18.83
CA ALA A 234 5.80 6.25 17.85
C ALA A 234 5.24 4.97 17.25
N GLY A 235 4.06 5.05 16.64
CA GLY A 235 3.48 3.94 15.90
C GLY A 235 2.34 4.38 15.01
N TRP A 236 2.01 3.53 14.05
CA TRP A 236 0.96 3.76 13.06
C TRP A 236 0.27 2.45 12.70
N THR A 237 -1.05 2.50 12.50
CA THR A 237 -1.81 1.43 11.85
C THR A 237 -1.90 1.73 10.36
N PHE A 238 -1.47 0.79 9.53
CA PHE A 238 -1.58 0.88 8.08
C PHE A 238 -2.65 -0.07 7.57
N THR A 239 -3.53 0.41 6.71
CA THR A 239 -4.56 -0.40 6.04
C THR A 239 -4.18 -0.58 4.58
N ALA A 240 -4.09 -1.82 4.11
CA ALA A 240 -3.89 -2.08 2.68
C ALA A 240 -5.25 -2.09 1.97
N ASP A 241 -5.28 -1.65 0.71
CA ASP A 241 -6.49 -1.76 -0.09
C ASP A 241 -6.98 -3.21 -0.22
N ASN A 242 -8.23 -3.38 -0.64
CA ASN A 242 -8.83 -4.69 -0.81
C ASN A 242 -8.32 -5.48 -2.04
N GLY A 243 -7.45 -4.88 -2.85
CA GLY A 243 -7.01 -5.38 -4.14
C GLY A 243 -5.65 -6.07 -4.14
N SER A 244 -4.78 -5.73 -3.19
CA SER A 244 -3.40 -6.21 -3.15
C SER A 244 -2.82 -6.35 -1.74
N ASP A 245 -2.08 -7.43 -1.52
CA ASP A 245 -1.08 -7.46 -0.46
C ASP A 245 -0.01 -6.38 -0.73
N LEU A 246 0.48 -5.74 0.34
CA LEU A 246 1.53 -4.72 0.27
C LEU A 246 2.76 -5.18 1.06
N ALA A 247 3.93 -5.17 0.44
CA ALA A 247 5.20 -5.27 1.15
C ALA A 247 5.73 -3.87 1.48
N ILE A 248 5.79 -3.51 2.76
CA ILE A 248 6.40 -2.24 3.19
C ILE A 248 7.92 -2.41 3.12
N ILE A 249 8.58 -1.58 2.30
CA ILE A 249 10.01 -1.69 1.96
C ILE A 249 10.84 -0.72 2.78
N ALA A 250 10.36 0.50 3.06
CA ALA A 250 11.14 1.46 3.80
C ALA A 250 10.28 2.54 4.45
N PHE A 251 10.73 3.02 5.61
CA PHE A 251 10.25 4.25 6.23
C PHE A 251 11.33 5.31 6.17
N LYS A 252 10.95 6.54 5.82
CA LYS A 252 11.81 7.71 5.99
C LYS A 252 11.40 8.44 7.26
N LEU A 253 12.25 8.30 8.27
CA LEU A 253 12.06 8.93 9.57
C LEU A 253 12.90 10.19 9.66
N THR A 254 12.31 11.24 10.24
CA THR A 254 12.99 12.47 10.61
C THR A 254 12.79 12.75 12.08
N PHE A 255 13.87 12.94 12.82
CA PHE A 255 13.83 13.36 14.22
C PHE A 255 14.23 14.84 14.26
N GLU A 256 13.33 15.69 14.70
CA GLU A 256 13.59 17.12 14.92
C GLU A 256 13.53 17.42 16.42
N GLN A 257 14.60 17.99 16.96
CA GLN A 257 14.60 18.41 18.36
C GLN A 257 14.00 19.82 18.46
N THR A 258 12.88 19.98 19.16
CA THR A 258 12.05 21.20 19.08
C THR A 258 12.44 22.27 20.11
N ASP A 259 13.09 21.87 21.22
CA ASP A 259 13.31 22.75 22.39
C ASP A 259 14.74 22.72 22.94
N ALA A 260 15.74 22.50 22.08
CA ALA A 260 17.14 22.35 22.49
C ALA A 260 17.72 23.59 23.21
N THR A 261 17.58 23.64 24.54
CA THR A 261 18.34 24.55 25.43
C THR A 261 19.69 23.94 25.84
N SER A 262 19.87 22.64 25.55
CA SER A 262 20.99 21.76 25.89
C SER A 262 21.59 21.12 24.61
N SER A 263 22.18 19.91 24.65
CA SER A 263 22.83 19.30 23.48
C SER A 263 21.84 19.06 22.33
N ASP A 264 22.20 19.51 21.12
CA ASP A 264 21.44 19.36 19.87
C ASP A 264 21.74 18.05 19.12
N LYS A 265 22.45 17.13 19.78
CA LYS A 265 22.94 15.89 19.18
C LYS A 265 22.09 14.70 19.54
N MET A 266 21.44 14.11 18.53
CA MET A 266 20.67 12.87 18.69
C MET A 266 21.51 11.73 19.29
N SER A 267 22.81 11.66 18.99
CA SER A 267 23.72 10.65 19.52
C SER A 267 24.01 10.74 21.02
N ASP A 268 23.65 11.87 21.65
CA ASP A 268 23.79 12.05 23.10
C ASP A 268 22.57 11.47 23.86
N TYR A 269 21.54 11.03 23.14
CA TYR A 269 20.29 10.47 23.69
C TYR A 269 19.99 9.07 23.19
N ILE A 270 20.19 8.82 21.88
CA ILE A 270 19.76 7.61 21.20
C ILE A 270 20.98 6.90 20.59
N ASP A 271 21.09 5.59 20.82
CA ASP A 271 22.09 4.73 20.20
C ASP A 271 21.57 4.13 18.88
N LYS A 272 20.33 3.62 18.89
CA LYS A 272 19.73 2.87 17.79
C LYS A 272 18.25 3.17 17.64
N VAL A 273 17.79 3.23 16.39
CA VAL A 273 16.38 3.31 16.02
C VAL A 273 15.96 2.00 15.35
N THR A 274 14.86 1.41 15.79
CA THR A 274 14.32 0.13 15.30
C THR A 274 12.88 0.31 14.84
N VAL A 275 12.48 -0.42 13.80
CA VAL A 275 11.12 -0.45 13.24
C VAL A 275 10.58 -1.86 13.41
N TRP A 276 9.40 -1.97 14.00
CA TRP A 276 8.72 -3.23 14.29
C TRP A 276 7.38 -3.28 13.55
N GLN A 277 7.00 -4.47 13.07
CA GLN A 277 5.63 -4.78 12.64
C GLN A 277 5.02 -5.71 13.68
N GLY A 278 4.00 -5.25 14.41
CA GLY A 278 3.49 -5.93 15.59
C GLY A 278 4.62 -6.17 16.62
N SER A 279 5.00 -7.44 16.81
CA SER A 279 6.09 -7.84 17.71
C SER A 279 7.37 -8.29 16.99
N THR A 280 7.50 -8.03 15.68
CA THR A 280 8.64 -8.49 14.87
C THR A 280 9.47 -7.30 14.41
N GLU A 281 10.77 -7.27 14.72
CA GLU A 281 11.71 -6.28 14.19
C GLU A 281 11.81 -6.48 12.67
N VAL A 282 11.50 -5.43 11.91
CA VAL A 282 11.53 -5.45 10.44
C VAL A 282 12.60 -4.53 9.88
N GLY A 283 13.11 -3.55 10.63
CA GLY A 283 14.20 -2.68 10.19
C GLY A 283 14.92 -1.98 11.34
N SER A 284 16.11 -1.46 11.07
CA SER A 284 16.89 -0.73 12.07
C SER A 284 17.93 0.20 11.44
N ALA A 285 18.30 1.25 12.15
CA ALA A 285 19.45 2.10 11.83
C ALA A 285 20.15 2.57 13.11
N ASP A 286 21.49 2.61 13.07
CA ASP A 286 22.28 3.26 14.12
C ASP A 286 22.15 4.79 13.98
N VAL A 287 22.22 5.55 15.07
CA VAL A 287 22.07 7.02 15.00
C VAL A 287 23.18 7.69 14.19
N GLY A 288 24.41 7.16 14.23
CA GLY A 288 25.53 7.66 13.42
C GLY A 288 25.32 7.52 11.90
N ASP A 289 24.27 6.80 11.50
CA ASP A 289 23.91 6.52 10.12
C ASP A 289 22.89 7.53 9.56
N PHE A 290 22.33 8.41 10.42
CA PHE A 290 21.40 9.47 10.05
C PHE A 290 22.12 10.65 9.40
N SER A 291 21.43 11.30 8.45
CA SER A 291 21.89 12.56 7.89
C SER A 291 21.50 13.70 8.84
N GLU A 292 22.50 14.39 9.38
CA GLU A 292 22.32 15.51 10.31
C GLU A 292 22.32 16.85 9.56
N ASN A 293 21.33 17.69 9.88
CA ASN A 293 21.31 19.11 9.54
C ASN A 293 20.81 19.90 10.76
N THR A 294 21.74 20.48 11.52
CA THR A 294 21.43 21.17 12.78
C THR A 294 20.68 20.26 13.76
N ASN A 295 19.47 20.60 14.16
CA ASN A 295 18.62 19.83 15.08
C ASN A 295 17.74 18.77 14.39
N ILE A 296 17.96 18.50 13.08
CA ILE A 296 17.15 17.59 12.27
C ILE A 296 18.01 16.41 11.79
N TYR A 297 17.53 15.20 12.05
CA TYR A 297 18.19 13.93 11.72
C TYR A 297 17.27 13.09 10.85
N THR A 298 17.68 12.79 9.62
CA THR A 298 16.84 12.04 8.67
C THR A 298 17.50 10.75 8.21
N LYS A 299 16.73 9.66 8.15
CA LYS A 299 17.16 8.37 7.60
C LYS A 299 16.01 7.63 6.93
N THR A 300 16.30 7.02 5.77
CA THR A 300 15.44 5.97 5.20
C THR A 300 15.90 4.62 5.74
N ILE A 301 15.06 3.98 6.57
CA ILE A 301 15.29 2.66 7.14
C ILE A 301 14.61 1.63 6.24
N ASN A 302 15.39 0.69 5.71
CA ASN A 302 14.84 -0.41 4.90
C ASN A 302 14.25 -1.48 5.82
N LEU A 303 13.07 -1.97 5.45
CA LEU A 303 12.32 -2.98 6.16
C LEU A 303 12.40 -4.33 5.41
N SER A 304 12.31 -5.43 6.16
CA SER A 304 12.41 -6.78 5.63
C SER A 304 11.31 -7.67 6.18
N GLY A 305 10.56 -8.31 5.28
CA GLY A 305 9.48 -9.22 5.65
C GLY A 305 8.22 -8.52 6.17
N ALA A 306 8.15 -7.19 6.09
CA ALA A 306 6.97 -6.42 6.45
C ALA A 306 5.90 -6.54 5.35
N VAL A 307 4.83 -7.28 5.62
CA VAL A 307 3.72 -7.49 4.66
C VAL A 307 2.39 -7.21 5.33
N ILE A 308 1.57 -6.39 4.69
CA ILE A 308 0.17 -6.14 5.02
C ILE A 308 -0.68 -6.88 4.00
N LYS A 309 -1.71 -7.59 4.46
CA LYS A 309 -2.61 -8.33 3.56
C LYS A 309 -3.70 -7.42 3.03
N ALA A 310 -4.17 -7.72 1.82
CA ALA A 310 -5.27 -6.97 1.23
C ALA A 310 -6.47 -6.91 2.20
N ASP A 311 -7.06 -5.72 2.38
CA ASP A 311 -8.20 -5.48 3.30
C ASP A 311 -7.87 -5.78 4.79
N GLU A 312 -6.59 -5.81 5.17
CA GLU A 312 -6.15 -5.98 6.56
C GLU A 312 -5.35 -4.78 7.06
N ASP A 313 -5.46 -4.56 8.37
CA ASP A 313 -4.68 -3.57 9.11
C ASP A 313 -3.40 -4.18 9.66
N SER A 314 -2.34 -3.38 9.75
CA SER A 314 -1.10 -3.77 10.42
C SER A 314 -0.46 -2.62 11.16
N ASP A 315 -0.15 -2.86 12.44
CA ASP A 315 0.56 -1.91 13.28
C ASP A 315 2.07 -1.96 13.05
N PHE A 316 2.66 -0.77 12.92
CA PHE A 316 4.09 -0.55 12.93
C PHE A 316 4.46 0.34 14.10
N TYR A 317 5.62 0.07 14.70
CA TYR A 317 6.17 0.86 15.80
C TYR A 317 7.59 1.28 15.49
N VAL A 318 7.94 2.51 15.88
CA VAL A 318 9.32 2.95 15.98
C VAL A 318 9.73 2.91 17.44
N THR A 319 10.87 2.28 17.69
CA THR A 319 11.47 2.16 19.01
C THR A 319 12.87 2.75 19.02
N VAL A 320 13.31 3.21 20.19
CA VAL A 320 14.67 3.73 20.40
C VAL A 320 15.37 2.95 21.52
N ASP A 321 16.67 2.75 21.34
CA ASP A 321 17.59 2.39 22.42
C ASP A 321 18.24 3.68 22.95
N ALA A 322 18.02 3.98 24.21
CA ALA A 322 18.59 5.16 24.87
C ALA A 322 20.03 4.91 25.30
N VAL A 323 20.87 5.94 25.21
CA VAL A 323 22.23 5.86 25.75
C VAL A 323 22.21 5.72 27.27
N ASN A 324 23.30 5.21 27.84
CA ASN A 324 23.45 4.93 29.27
C ASN A 324 24.27 5.99 30.02
N ASN A 325 24.33 7.20 29.48
CA ASN A 325 25.11 8.30 30.04
C ASN A 325 24.46 9.67 29.85
N ILE A 326 23.11 9.73 29.79
CA ILE A 326 22.37 10.99 29.67
C ILE A 326 22.65 11.80 30.95
N ASP A 327 23.29 12.97 30.82
CA ASP A 327 23.69 13.78 31.98
C ASP A 327 22.86 15.05 32.14
N SER A 328 22.97 15.72 33.29
CA SER A 328 22.18 16.94 33.60
C SER A 328 22.41 18.12 32.66
N GLY A 329 23.48 18.10 31.86
CA GLY A 329 23.76 19.05 30.79
C GLY A 329 23.01 18.73 29.50
N ASP A 330 22.48 17.51 29.38
CA ASP A 330 21.67 16.99 28.28
C ASP A 330 20.18 16.88 28.68
N LEU A 331 19.79 17.10 29.93
CA LEU A 331 18.38 16.94 30.41
C LEU A 331 17.56 18.24 30.46
N GLY A 332 17.90 19.23 29.64
CA GLY A 332 17.13 20.48 29.57
C GLY A 332 16.08 20.43 28.45
N ASP A 333 14.81 20.22 28.80
CA ASP A 333 13.61 20.29 27.93
C ASP A 333 13.85 19.76 26.50
N ASN A 334 14.12 18.47 26.35
CA ASN A 334 14.45 17.87 25.05
C ASN A 334 13.35 16.97 24.52
N THR A 335 12.38 17.60 23.89
CA THR A 335 11.37 16.93 23.08
C THR A 335 11.93 16.66 21.68
N PHE A 336 11.77 15.41 21.23
CA PHE A 336 12.00 15.01 19.85
C PHE A 336 10.65 14.84 19.14
N ALA A 337 10.47 15.57 18.05
CA ALA A 337 9.43 15.33 17.07
C ALA A 337 9.90 14.26 16.08
N LEU A 338 9.34 13.06 16.17
CA LEU A 338 9.54 11.98 15.21
C LEU A 338 8.50 12.06 14.10
N ILE A 339 8.97 12.34 12.89
CA ILE A 339 8.17 12.48 11.70
C ILE A 339 8.34 11.23 10.82
N LEU A 340 7.24 10.55 10.51
CA LEU A 340 7.19 9.59 9.42
C LEU A 340 6.86 10.34 8.13
N ALA A 341 7.88 10.62 7.32
CA ALA A 341 7.74 11.48 6.15
C ALA A 341 7.26 10.71 4.91
N ASP A 342 7.95 9.61 4.58
CA ASP A 342 7.67 8.83 3.37
C ASP A 342 7.62 7.33 3.71
N VAL A 343 6.68 6.61 3.11
CA VAL A 343 6.52 5.17 3.19
C VAL A 343 6.69 4.57 1.81
N ARG A 344 7.70 3.72 1.63
CA ARG A 344 7.93 3.00 0.36
C ARG A 344 7.39 1.60 0.47
N TYR A 345 6.58 1.17 -0.48
CA TYR A 345 5.96 -0.16 -0.49
C TYR A 345 5.93 -0.78 -1.90
N GLN A 346 5.68 -2.08 -1.98
CA GLN A 346 5.51 -2.83 -3.22
C GLN A 346 4.20 -3.60 -3.21
N ASP A 347 3.46 -3.52 -4.31
CA ASP A 347 2.22 -4.27 -4.50
C ASP A 347 2.47 -5.70 -5.04
N ALA A 348 1.39 -6.45 -5.27
CA ALA A 348 1.43 -7.79 -5.82
C ALA A 348 1.80 -7.84 -7.32
N THR A 349 1.73 -6.72 -8.06
CA THR A 349 2.25 -6.63 -9.43
C THR A 349 3.77 -6.51 -9.48
N GLY A 350 4.39 -6.13 -8.36
CA GLY A 350 5.82 -5.89 -8.24
C GLY A 350 6.23 -4.43 -8.47
N VAL A 351 5.26 -3.54 -8.59
CA VAL A 351 5.46 -2.09 -8.67
C VAL A 351 5.84 -1.57 -7.28
N VAL A 352 6.80 -0.63 -7.23
CA VAL A 352 7.25 -0.01 -5.98
C VAL A 352 6.84 1.45 -5.97
N LEU A 353 6.05 1.83 -4.98
CA LEU A 353 5.45 3.16 -4.80
C LEU A 353 6.01 3.83 -3.55
N THR A 354 5.79 5.14 -3.43
CA THR A 354 6.12 5.93 -2.23
C THR A 354 4.91 6.78 -1.89
N ASP A 355 4.44 6.67 -0.65
CA ASP A 355 3.35 7.45 -0.09
C ASP A 355 3.89 8.44 0.94
N SER A 356 3.30 9.62 1.01
CA SER A 356 3.61 10.65 2.00
C SER A 356 2.39 11.49 2.37
N THR A 357 1.18 11.09 1.98
CA THR A 357 -0.03 11.91 2.09
C THR A 357 -1.28 11.12 2.48
N THR A 358 -1.25 9.79 2.41
CA THR A 358 -2.38 8.97 2.85
C THR A 358 -2.55 9.03 4.37
N GLY A 359 -3.80 9.22 4.81
CA GLY A 359 -4.15 9.31 6.22
C GLY A 359 -3.39 10.42 6.93
N ASP A 360 -2.78 10.09 8.06
CA ASP A 360 -2.02 11.01 8.90
C ASP A 360 -0.61 11.33 8.35
N LEU A 361 -0.22 10.84 7.16
CA LEU A 361 1.10 11.15 6.60
C LEU A 361 1.18 12.60 6.03
N PRO A 362 2.30 13.32 6.27
CA PRO A 362 3.36 13.00 7.22
C PRO A 362 2.89 13.25 8.66
N SER A 363 3.04 12.23 9.53
CA SER A 363 2.63 12.32 10.94
C SER A 363 3.82 12.68 11.82
N THR A 364 3.57 13.44 12.88
CA THR A 364 4.58 13.90 13.84
C THR A 364 4.20 13.44 15.24
N VAL A 365 5.02 12.58 15.84
CA VAL A 365 4.85 12.09 17.20
C VAL A 365 5.96 12.67 18.08
N ASN A 366 5.59 13.31 19.19
CA ASN A 366 6.56 13.86 20.13
C ASN A 366 6.91 12.82 21.21
N PHE A 367 8.16 12.79 21.66
CA PHE A 367 8.60 12.02 22.83
C PHE A 367 9.77 12.74 23.51
N SER A 368 10.03 12.45 24.79
CA SER A 368 11.04 13.13 25.60
C SER A 368 11.99 12.13 26.28
N PHE A 369 13.05 12.64 26.91
CA PHE A 369 13.98 11.85 27.71
C PHE A 369 13.96 12.29 29.18
N GLU A 370 13.89 11.31 30.08
CA GLU A 370 13.82 11.53 31.52
C GLU A 370 14.89 10.73 32.29
N THR A 371 15.15 11.13 33.54
CA THR A 371 16.10 10.41 34.40
C THR A 371 15.45 9.27 35.19
N ILE A 372 16.22 8.22 35.47
CA ILE A 372 15.84 7.10 36.36
C ILE A 372 15.37 7.56 37.76
N ALA A 373 15.68 8.79 38.18
CA ALA A 373 15.32 9.30 39.51
C ALA A 373 13.86 9.79 39.66
N THR A 374 13.14 9.99 38.55
CA THR A 374 11.75 10.48 38.52
C THR A 374 10.73 9.42 38.16
N THR A 375 11.13 8.24 37.67
CA THR A 375 10.19 7.20 37.24
C THR A 375 9.54 6.49 38.43
N THR A 376 8.30 6.87 38.71
CA THR A 376 7.39 6.12 39.60
C THR A 376 6.91 4.82 38.93
N GLY A 377 7.11 4.68 37.61
CA GLY A 377 6.55 3.60 36.80
C GLY A 377 5.03 3.72 36.67
N LEU A 378 4.49 4.91 36.93
CA LEU A 378 3.08 5.26 36.78
C LEU A 378 2.95 6.14 35.54
N GLU A 379 2.12 5.74 34.58
CA GLU A 379 1.82 6.52 33.39
C GLU A 379 0.35 6.28 33.00
N LEU A 380 -0.37 7.33 32.65
CA LEU A 380 -1.73 7.27 32.14
C LEU A 380 -1.71 7.76 30.69
N LYS A 381 -2.08 6.86 29.76
CA LYS A 381 -2.02 7.10 28.32
C LYS A 381 -3.41 7.31 27.75
N VAL A 382 -3.60 8.38 27.00
CA VAL A 382 -4.83 8.66 26.24
C VAL A 382 -4.60 8.36 24.76
N SER A 383 -5.54 7.69 24.10
CA SER A 383 -5.47 7.48 22.65
C SER A 383 -6.82 7.54 21.96
N LYS A 384 -6.83 7.92 20.68
CA LYS A 384 -8.01 7.74 19.82
C LYS A 384 -8.33 6.25 19.75
N THR A 385 -9.59 5.87 19.95
CA THR A 385 -9.99 4.48 19.68
C THR A 385 -9.93 4.28 18.16
N THR A 386 -9.17 3.28 17.71
CA THR A 386 -8.97 2.98 16.29
C THR A 386 -9.79 1.76 15.84
N GLY A 387 -9.74 1.48 14.53
CA GLY A 387 -10.48 0.39 13.90
C GLY A 387 -11.94 0.74 13.62
N THR A 388 -12.67 -0.15 12.96
CA THR A 388 -13.98 0.17 12.34
C THR A 388 -14.98 0.88 13.26
N SER A 389 -15.02 0.52 14.56
CA SER A 389 -15.97 1.14 15.51
C SER A 389 -15.49 2.50 16.02
N GLY A 390 -14.19 2.71 16.14
CA GLY A 390 -13.60 4.00 16.53
C GLY A 390 -13.64 4.99 15.36
N ASN A 391 -13.25 4.54 14.18
CA ASN A 391 -13.26 5.29 12.91
C ASN A 391 -14.66 5.84 12.59
N ALA A 392 -15.70 5.02 12.76
CA ALA A 392 -17.09 5.43 12.56
C ALA A 392 -17.56 6.58 13.49
N VAL A 393 -16.81 6.88 14.56
CA VAL A 393 -17.05 8.02 15.45
C VAL A 393 -16.06 9.15 15.17
N ASN A 394 -14.79 8.80 15.00
CA ASN A 394 -13.68 9.74 15.06
C ASN A 394 -13.30 10.36 13.72
N ASP A 395 -13.74 9.78 12.60
CA ASP A 395 -13.42 10.28 11.26
C ASP A 395 -14.51 11.25 10.79
N ALA A 396 -14.16 12.19 9.90
CA ALA A 396 -15.06 13.27 9.50
C ALA A 396 -16.33 12.73 8.82
N HIS A 397 -17.50 12.88 9.42
CA HIS A 397 -18.74 12.40 8.79
C HIS A 397 -19.91 13.37 8.95
N VAL A 398 -21.00 13.05 8.26
CA VAL A 398 -22.26 13.78 8.37
C VAL A 398 -23.20 13.05 9.31
N VAL A 399 -23.76 13.77 10.27
CA VAL A 399 -24.83 13.31 11.16
C VAL A 399 -26.16 13.91 10.72
N ASP A 400 -27.14 13.02 10.52
CA ASP A 400 -28.55 13.35 10.32
C ASP A 400 -29.17 13.77 11.67
N VAL A 401 -29.62 15.03 11.75
CA VAL A 401 -30.25 15.62 12.94
C VAL A 401 -31.70 16.00 12.66
N ASP A 402 -32.56 15.92 13.66
CA ASP A 402 -33.97 16.30 13.51
C ASP A 402 -34.15 17.83 13.45
N ASP A 403 -35.06 18.29 12.58
CA ASP A 403 -35.31 19.72 12.33
C ASP A 403 -36.22 20.37 13.38
N THR A 404 -36.89 19.58 14.22
CA THR A 404 -37.88 20.06 15.20
C THR A 404 -37.70 19.51 16.61
N SER A 405 -36.84 18.52 16.78
CA SER A 405 -36.55 17.85 18.05
C SER A 405 -35.05 17.64 18.22
N ASP A 406 -34.60 17.52 19.46
CA ASP A 406 -33.20 17.21 19.74
C ASP A 406 -32.84 15.79 19.30
N THR A 407 -31.64 15.63 18.73
CA THR A 407 -31.05 14.35 18.35
C THR A 407 -30.12 13.88 19.46
N ASN A 408 -30.52 12.84 20.19
CA ASN A 408 -29.85 12.42 21.42
C ASN A 408 -28.73 11.41 21.17
N ASP A 409 -27.77 11.37 22.09
CA ASP A 409 -26.68 10.37 22.15
C ASP A 409 -25.82 10.31 20.86
N VAL A 410 -25.58 11.44 20.19
CA VAL A 410 -24.69 11.49 19.02
C VAL A 410 -23.23 11.38 19.48
N PRO A 411 -22.47 10.37 19.03
CA PRO A 411 -21.07 10.21 19.41
C PRO A 411 -20.20 11.29 18.76
N LEU A 412 -19.29 11.87 19.54
CA LEU A 412 -18.37 12.93 19.10
C LEU A 412 -16.90 12.54 19.16
N LEU A 413 -16.52 11.65 20.09
CA LEU A 413 -15.17 11.16 20.25
C LEU A 413 -15.20 9.79 20.94
N ALA A 414 -14.54 8.81 20.34
CA ALA A 414 -14.21 7.53 20.97
C ALA A 414 -12.71 7.53 21.31
N PHE A 415 -12.39 7.32 22.57
CA PHE A 415 -11.01 7.33 23.06
C PHE A 415 -10.79 6.27 24.13
N ASP A 416 -9.54 5.85 24.26
CA ASP A 416 -9.11 4.86 25.24
C ASP A 416 -8.21 5.54 26.28
N ILE A 417 -8.34 5.12 27.53
CA ILE A 417 -7.38 5.40 28.58
C ILE A 417 -6.71 4.08 28.95
N LYS A 418 -5.38 4.08 29.02
CA LYS A 418 -4.58 2.94 29.47
C LYS A 418 -3.74 3.30 30.67
N ALA A 419 -3.71 2.41 31.65
CA ALA A 419 -2.88 2.50 32.84
C ALA A 419 -1.56 1.71 32.65
N ASP A 420 -0.42 2.34 32.91
CA ASP A 420 0.85 1.69 33.23
C ASP A 420 1.11 1.96 34.71
N GLY A 421 0.97 0.94 35.56
CA GLY A 421 0.84 1.09 37.00
C GLY A 421 -0.61 1.25 37.50
N ASP A 422 -0.81 1.04 38.81
CA ASP A 422 -2.14 1.07 39.43
C ASP A 422 -2.63 2.53 39.60
N LEU A 423 -3.72 2.89 38.91
CA LEU A 423 -4.42 4.16 39.05
C LEU A 423 -5.60 4.02 40.01
N LYS A 424 -5.82 5.04 40.84
CA LYS A 424 -6.93 5.12 41.79
C LYS A 424 -7.65 6.45 41.65
N ASN A 425 -8.93 6.47 42.00
CA ASN A 425 -9.72 7.71 42.11
C ASN A 425 -9.63 8.60 40.85
N ILE A 426 -9.87 8.06 39.66
CA ILE A 426 -10.06 8.88 38.46
C ILE A 426 -11.32 9.72 38.69
N GLN A 427 -11.13 11.01 38.92
CA GLN A 427 -12.14 11.93 39.45
C GLN A 427 -12.75 12.82 38.38
N ASN A 428 -11.93 13.29 37.45
CA ASN A 428 -12.35 14.21 36.40
C ASN A 428 -11.77 13.78 35.05
N ILE A 429 -12.60 13.84 34.01
CA ILE A 429 -12.20 13.75 32.61
C ILE A 429 -12.81 14.97 31.91
N ALA A 430 -11.96 15.89 31.46
CA ALA A 430 -12.38 17.04 30.68
C ALA A 430 -12.28 16.73 29.18
N VAL A 431 -13.19 17.21 28.34
CA VAL A 431 -13.09 17.13 26.87
C VAL A 431 -13.18 18.55 26.30
N LYS A 432 -12.27 18.91 25.40
CA LYS A 432 -12.41 20.16 24.63
C LYS A 432 -13.29 19.93 23.42
N VAL A 433 -14.28 20.78 23.22
CA VAL A 433 -15.15 20.77 22.06
C VAL A 433 -15.04 22.11 21.34
N VAL A 434 -14.80 22.06 20.04
CA VAL A 434 -14.67 23.23 19.15
C VAL A 434 -15.75 23.16 18.08
N SER A 435 -16.47 24.25 17.87
CA SER A 435 -17.39 24.40 16.75
C SER A 435 -16.74 25.22 15.64
N THR A 436 -16.83 24.76 14.39
CA THR A 436 -16.47 25.58 13.23
C THR A 436 -17.68 25.87 12.36
N ASN A 437 -17.74 27.11 11.85
CA ASN A 437 -18.85 27.63 11.05
C ASN A 437 -18.43 27.73 9.59
N THR A 438 -18.72 26.70 8.80
CA THR A 438 -18.31 26.63 7.38
C THR A 438 -19.26 27.43 6.48
N VAL A 439 -20.47 27.74 6.93
CA VAL A 439 -21.52 28.38 6.12
C VAL A 439 -22.30 29.45 6.90
N GLY A 440 -21.85 30.71 6.87
CA GLY A 440 -22.65 31.93 7.17
C GLY A 440 -23.41 32.04 8.51
N GLY A 441 -23.34 31.04 9.39
CA GLY A 441 -24.04 30.92 10.66
C GLY A 441 -23.18 31.26 11.87
N SER A 442 -23.82 31.40 13.03
CA SER A 442 -23.20 31.72 14.33
C SER A 442 -23.28 30.54 15.29
N GLY A 443 -23.22 29.31 14.77
CA GLY A 443 -23.28 28.09 15.55
C GLY A 443 -22.10 28.05 16.51
N THR A 444 -22.39 28.18 17.79
CA THR A 444 -21.45 27.97 18.89
C THR A 444 -21.64 26.57 19.46
N VAL A 445 -20.66 26.04 20.18
CA VAL A 445 -20.74 24.75 20.90
C VAL A 445 -22.04 24.67 21.73
N ALA A 446 -22.37 25.76 22.42
CA ALA A 446 -23.56 25.87 23.26
C ALA A 446 -24.90 25.97 22.50
N THR A 447 -24.89 26.36 21.22
CA THR A 447 -26.12 26.40 20.41
C THR A 447 -26.30 25.13 19.60
N ILE A 448 -25.23 24.41 19.29
CA ILE A 448 -25.29 23.16 18.54
C ILE A 448 -25.75 22.02 19.44
N ALA A 449 -25.20 21.88 20.66
CA ALA A 449 -25.61 20.82 21.59
C ALA A 449 -26.05 21.39 22.95
N ASN A 450 -27.02 20.74 23.59
CA ASN A 450 -27.52 21.16 24.91
C ASN A 450 -26.98 20.34 26.09
N SER A 451 -26.46 19.15 25.85
CA SER A 451 -25.86 18.32 26.89
C SER A 451 -24.84 17.36 26.29
N TYR A 452 -23.94 16.89 27.15
CA TYR A 452 -22.88 15.97 26.83
C TYR A 452 -22.88 14.84 27.85
N SER A 453 -22.48 13.65 27.44
CA SER A 453 -22.37 12.49 28.32
C SER A 453 -21.13 11.67 28.03
N LEU A 454 -20.53 11.15 29.10
CA LEU A 454 -19.40 10.25 29.03
C LEU A 454 -19.89 8.82 29.23
N TRP A 455 -19.54 7.93 28.31
CA TRP A 455 -19.90 6.52 28.35
C TRP A 455 -18.63 5.69 28.43
N MET A 456 -18.63 4.67 29.29
CA MET A 456 -17.56 3.67 29.40
C MET A 456 -18.18 2.29 29.20
N ASP A 457 -17.65 1.51 28.25
CA ASP A 457 -18.13 0.15 27.93
C ASP A 457 -19.67 0.05 27.76
N GLY A 458 -20.27 1.07 27.13
CA GLY A 458 -21.71 1.14 26.88
C GLY A 458 -22.56 1.54 28.10
N THR A 459 -21.95 1.94 29.22
CA THR A 459 -22.64 2.49 30.39
C THR A 459 -22.36 3.99 30.52
N LYS A 460 -23.41 4.81 30.67
CA LYS A 460 -23.26 6.24 30.94
C LYS A 460 -22.70 6.44 32.35
N ILE A 461 -21.56 7.13 32.43
CA ILE A 461 -20.84 7.42 33.67
C ILE A 461 -21.23 8.79 34.21
N ASP A 462 -21.20 9.82 33.36
CA ASP A 462 -21.55 11.18 33.74
C ASP A 462 -22.25 11.95 32.60
N SER A 463 -22.84 13.12 32.92
CA SER A 463 -23.31 14.09 31.94
C SER A 463 -23.23 15.52 32.43
N VAL A 464 -22.88 16.40 31.49
CA VAL A 464 -22.74 17.83 31.69
C VAL A 464 -23.75 18.55 30.82
N ASN A 465 -24.52 19.48 31.40
CA ASN A 465 -25.44 20.31 30.62
C ASN A 465 -24.71 21.54 30.08
N ASN A 466 -25.27 22.16 29.05
CA ASN A 466 -24.72 23.36 28.44
C ASN A 466 -24.51 24.53 29.45
N GLY A 467 -25.32 24.59 30.51
CA GLY A 467 -25.18 25.58 31.58
C GLY A 467 -23.96 25.40 32.48
N ASP A 468 -23.22 24.29 32.33
CA ASP A 468 -22.08 23.91 33.15
C ASP A 468 -20.78 23.81 32.33
N LEU A 469 -20.81 24.14 31.03
CA LEU A 469 -19.61 24.16 30.17
C LEU A 469 -18.68 25.29 30.58
N THR A 470 -17.37 25.11 30.45
CA THR A 470 -16.38 26.11 30.88
C THR A 470 -15.48 26.56 29.74
N THR A 471 -14.87 27.75 29.84
CA THR A 471 -13.97 28.28 28.79
C THR A 471 -12.54 27.72 28.89
N THR A 472 -12.22 27.07 30.00
CA THR A 472 -10.95 26.43 30.33
C THR A 472 -11.25 25.21 31.19
N VAL A 473 -10.37 24.22 31.20
CA VAL A 473 -10.47 22.99 32.02
C VAL A 473 -10.91 23.30 33.46
N ASP A 474 -10.14 24.11 34.20
CA ASP A 474 -10.44 24.47 35.61
C ASP A 474 -11.34 25.72 35.80
N GLY A 475 -11.95 26.21 34.72
CA GLY A 475 -12.58 27.52 34.72
C GLY A 475 -13.94 27.53 35.40
N ALA A 476 -14.13 28.34 36.45
CA ALA A 476 -15.47 28.58 37.03
C ALA A 476 -16.40 29.45 36.15
N VAL A 477 -15.98 29.80 34.93
CA VAL A 477 -16.72 30.68 34.00
C VAL A 477 -17.50 29.82 33.03
N VAL A 478 -18.82 29.81 33.21
CA VAL A 478 -19.76 29.12 32.32
C VAL A 478 -19.75 29.75 30.93
N VAL A 479 -19.55 28.93 29.89
CA VAL A 479 -19.65 29.33 28.49
C VAL A 479 -21.12 29.48 28.14
N THR A 480 -21.59 30.72 27.97
CA THR A 480 -22.92 30.97 27.41
C THR A 480 -22.88 31.26 25.91
N THR A 481 -21.69 31.50 25.35
CA THR A 481 -21.42 31.84 23.95
C THR A 481 -19.94 31.55 23.64
N GLY A 482 -19.61 30.93 22.51
CA GLY A 482 -18.22 30.77 22.07
C GLY A 482 -18.00 29.54 21.19
N ASP A 483 -16.97 29.60 20.36
CA ASP A 483 -16.63 28.52 19.42
C ASP A 483 -15.84 27.38 20.09
N THR A 484 -15.50 27.51 21.37
CA THR A 484 -14.76 26.50 22.14
C THR A 484 -15.34 26.40 23.54
N ALA A 485 -15.50 25.17 24.03
CA ALA A 485 -15.91 24.88 25.40
C ALA A 485 -15.21 23.63 25.94
N PHE A 486 -15.10 23.53 27.26
CA PHE A 486 -14.65 22.35 27.98
C PHE A 486 -15.83 21.69 28.67
N ILE A 487 -15.91 20.38 28.49
CA ILE A 487 -16.90 19.49 29.09
C ILE A 487 -16.20 18.77 30.24
N ASN A 488 -16.43 19.18 31.48
CA ASN A 488 -15.78 18.56 32.65
C ASN A 488 -16.69 17.48 33.24
N PHE A 489 -16.40 16.22 32.94
CA PHE A 489 -17.09 15.08 33.55
C PHE A 489 -16.50 14.81 34.92
N ASN A 490 -17.27 15.11 35.97
CA ASN A 490 -16.83 15.01 37.35
C ASN A 490 -17.47 13.78 38.03
N ASP A 491 -16.93 13.40 39.19
CA ASP A 491 -17.46 12.32 40.02
C ASP A 491 -17.46 10.94 39.33
N ILE A 492 -16.45 10.66 38.49
CA ILE A 492 -16.30 9.38 37.77
C ILE A 492 -16.02 8.22 38.73
N ASP A 493 -15.17 8.44 39.74
CA ASP A 493 -14.83 7.51 40.83
C ASP A 493 -14.51 6.08 40.33
N PHE A 494 -13.46 5.99 39.49
CA PHE A 494 -13.03 4.76 38.85
C PHE A 494 -11.55 4.47 39.11
N ASP A 495 -11.23 3.19 39.32
CA ASP A 495 -9.88 2.68 39.51
C ASP A 495 -9.47 1.85 38.30
N MET A 496 -8.18 1.85 37.95
CA MET A 496 -7.60 0.98 36.93
C MET A 496 -6.40 0.24 37.52
N ASP A 497 -6.29 -1.06 37.25
CA ASP A 497 -5.10 -1.81 37.63
C ASP A 497 -4.04 -1.70 36.52
N ASP A 498 -2.79 -1.98 36.86
CA ASP A 498 -1.68 -1.97 35.89
C ASP A 498 -1.99 -2.78 34.61
N GLY A 499 -1.83 -2.13 33.46
CA GLY A 499 -2.07 -2.68 32.13
C GLY A 499 -3.53 -2.65 31.67
N ASP A 500 -4.48 -2.21 32.50
CA ASP A 500 -5.88 -2.07 32.12
C ASP A 500 -6.05 -0.99 31.03
N THR A 501 -7.03 -1.21 30.15
CA THR A 501 -7.47 -0.24 29.15
C THR A 501 -8.98 -0.08 29.25
N ALA A 502 -9.44 1.16 29.37
CA ALA A 502 -10.85 1.51 29.45
C ALA A 502 -11.27 2.29 28.19
N HIS A 503 -12.39 1.88 27.58
CA HIS A 503 -12.90 2.46 26.34
C HIS A 503 -14.02 3.45 26.64
N PHE A 504 -13.86 4.67 26.15
CA PHE A 504 -14.80 5.77 26.38
C PHE A 504 -15.40 6.30 25.09
N ILE A 505 -16.65 6.78 25.19
CA ILE A 505 -17.30 7.54 24.13
C ILE A 505 -17.92 8.80 24.73
N VAL A 506 -17.52 9.95 24.22
CA VAL A 506 -18.19 11.23 24.45
C VAL A 506 -19.36 11.32 23.50
N LYS A 507 -20.55 11.58 24.02
CA LYS A 507 -21.76 11.80 23.23
C LYS A 507 -22.39 13.15 23.55
N ALA A 508 -23.13 13.70 22.61
CA ALA A 508 -23.87 14.94 22.78
C ALA A 508 -25.34 14.78 22.36
N ASP A 509 -26.20 15.51 23.05
CA ASP A 509 -27.58 15.74 22.62
C ASP A 509 -27.59 17.02 21.78
N ILE A 510 -27.76 16.84 20.47
CA ILE A 510 -27.72 17.92 19.46
C ILE A 510 -29.08 18.58 19.40
N ASN A 511 -29.11 19.92 19.46
CA ASN A 511 -30.35 20.69 19.35
C ASN A 511 -30.98 20.55 17.97
N ASP A 512 -32.26 20.86 17.86
CA ASP A 512 -32.91 20.98 16.55
C ASP A 512 -32.42 22.21 15.76
N THR A 513 -32.41 22.10 14.42
CA THR A 513 -31.93 23.16 13.52
C THR A 513 -32.91 24.33 13.38
N GLN A 514 -34.20 24.17 13.75
CA GLN A 514 -35.22 25.22 13.64
C GLN A 514 -35.20 26.19 14.83
N ALA A 515 -34.67 25.77 15.98
CA ALA A 515 -34.68 26.50 17.24
C ALA A 515 -33.37 27.25 17.53
N GLY A 516 -32.78 27.98 16.57
CA GLY A 516 -31.74 28.95 16.94
C GLY A 516 -30.75 29.34 15.86
N SER A 517 -29.49 29.47 16.28
CA SER A 517 -28.34 29.82 15.43
C SER A 517 -27.64 28.60 14.85
N PHE A 518 -28.05 27.39 15.25
CA PHE A 518 -27.58 26.12 14.71
C PHE A 518 -28.20 25.90 13.32
N VAL A 519 -27.35 25.68 12.32
CA VAL A 519 -27.77 25.50 10.92
C VAL A 519 -26.97 24.38 10.26
N ASN A 520 -27.50 23.82 9.18
CA ASN A 520 -26.82 22.79 8.38
C ASN A 520 -25.39 23.16 8.01
N GLY A 521 -24.48 22.20 8.17
CA GLY A 521 -23.05 22.37 7.93
C GLY A 521 -22.27 22.99 9.08
N ASN A 522 -22.91 23.30 10.21
CA ASN A 522 -22.19 23.50 11.47
C ASN A 522 -21.51 22.20 11.89
N THR A 523 -20.35 22.34 12.54
CA THR A 523 -19.55 21.19 12.97
C THR A 523 -19.21 21.25 14.44
N LEU A 524 -18.91 20.09 15.01
CA LEU A 524 -18.24 19.94 16.30
C LEU A 524 -17.04 19.03 16.13
N GLN A 525 -15.93 19.40 16.75
CA GLN A 525 -14.73 18.60 16.91
C GLN A 525 -14.47 18.40 18.41
N ALA A 526 -14.26 17.17 18.84
CA ALA A 526 -13.94 16.85 20.23
C ALA A 526 -12.50 16.32 20.36
N THR A 527 -11.79 16.84 21.36
CA THR A 527 -10.38 16.56 21.61
C THR A 527 -10.11 16.36 23.11
N MET A 528 -9.27 15.37 23.40
CA MET A 528 -8.72 15.02 24.72
C MET A 528 -7.21 15.21 24.69
N ALA A 529 -6.65 15.73 25.79
CA ALA A 529 -5.21 15.87 26.00
C ALA A 529 -4.51 16.58 24.84
N ASP A 530 -4.81 17.87 24.68
CA ASP A 530 -4.06 18.77 23.79
C ASP A 530 -2.73 19.14 24.45
N ALA A 531 -1.62 19.06 23.71
CA ALA A 531 -0.26 19.37 24.15
C ALA A 531 -0.08 20.78 24.78
N THR A 532 -1.07 21.66 24.67
CA THR A 532 -1.04 23.03 25.22
C THR A 532 -1.82 23.22 26.53
N GLU A 533 -2.59 22.23 27.00
CA GLU A 533 -3.58 22.39 28.07
C GLU A 533 -3.48 21.26 29.12
N VAL A 534 -3.27 21.61 30.40
CA VAL A 534 -2.50 20.79 31.35
C VAL A 534 -3.28 19.98 32.41
N ASP A 535 -4.61 19.82 32.36
CA ASP A 535 -5.35 19.12 33.44
C ASP A 535 -6.55 18.30 32.93
N TYR A 536 -6.43 17.63 31.78
CA TYR A 536 -7.55 16.88 31.19
C TYR A 536 -8.06 15.74 32.07
N ILE A 537 -7.19 15.15 32.89
CA ILE A 537 -7.53 14.00 33.74
C ILE A 537 -6.96 14.24 35.13
N VAL A 538 -7.80 14.06 36.15
CA VAL A 538 -7.36 14.07 37.56
C VAL A 538 -7.52 12.67 38.11
N ALA A 539 -6.41 12.08 38.54
CA ALA A 539 -6.32 10.74 39.10
C ALA A 539 -5.25 10.70 40.20
N GLU A 540 -5.34 9.69 41.05
CA GLU A 540 -4.39 9.42 42.13
C GLU A 540 -3.65 8.10 41.86
N ASP A 541 -2.47 7.94 42.46
CA ASP A 541 -1.75 6.68 42.46
C ASP A 541 -2.27 5.72 43.56
N ALA A 542 -1.69 4.52 43.64
CA ALA A 542 -2.01 3.55 44.70
C ALA A 542 -1.71 4.04 46.13
N ASN A 543 -0.94 5.11 46.27
CA ASN A 543 -0.58 5.74 47.53
C ASN A 543 -1.51 6.91 47.91
N GLY A 544 -2.40 7.33 46.99
CA GLY A 544 -3.30 8.47 47.14
C GLY A 544 -2.63 9.82 46.88
N ASP A 545 -1.50 9.82 46.16
CA ASP A 545 -0.85 11.03 45.66
C ASP A 545 -1.36 11.33 44.24
N ASP A 546 -1.58 12.61 43.91
CA ASP A 546 -2.02 13.02 42.57
C ASP A 546 -0.97 12.65 41.51
N ILE A 547 -1.42 12.18 40.36
CA ILE A 547 -0.55 11.87 39.22
C ILE A 547 0.08 13.16 38.69
N ALA A 548 1.38 13.12 38.41
CA ALA A 548 2.06 14.27 37.84
C ALA A 548 1.60 14.51 36.40
N ILE A 549 1.51 15.77 35.99
CA ILE A 549 1.13 16.12 34.61
C ILE A 549 2.06 15.51 33.55
N THR A 550 3.31 15.22 33.92
CA THR A 550 4.32 14.57 33.06
C THR A 550 4.01 13.10 32.83
N ASP A 551 3.30 12.48 33.77
CA ASP A 551 2.88 11.07 33.69
C ASP A 551 1.57 10.91 32.88
N LEU A 552 0.97 12.01 32.41
CA LEU A 552 -0.18 12.04 31.51
C LEU A 552 0.33 12.17 30.06
N THR A 553 0.28 11.09 29.30
CA THR A 553 0.77 11.05 27.91
C THR A 553 -0.35 10.70 26.93
N GLY A 554 -0.06 10.86 25.64
CA GLY A 554 -0.98 10.62 24.56
C GLY A 554 -2.03 11.71 24.36
N ALA A 555 -2.76 11.60 23.26
CA ALA A 555 -3.84 12.51 22.88
C ALA A 555 -4.93 11.76 22.13
N ALA A 556 -6.15 12.29 22.10
CA ALA A 556 -7.20 11.78 21.22
C ALA A 556 -7.98 12.94 20.60
N SER A 557 -7.98 13.04 19.27
CA SER A 557 -8.80 14.01 18.56
C SER A 557 -9.63 13.31 17.50
N ALA A 558 -10.92 13.60 17.48
CA ALA A 558 -11.76 13.29 16.33
C ALA A 558 -11.59 14.38 15.27
N ASP A 559 -11.97 14.07 14.04
CA ASP A 559 -12.21 15.07 13.01
C ASP A 559 -13.48 15.88 13.32
N ALA A 560 -13.64 17.00 12.63
CA ALA A 560 -14.86 17.79 12.72
C ALA A 560 -16.03 17.04 12.06
N ILE A 561 -17.04 16.70 12.87
CA ILE A 561 -18.28 16.07 12.43
C ILE A 561 -19.27 17.17 12.04
N ALA A 562 -19.95 17.03 10.91
CA ALA A 562 -20.92 18.00 10.41
C ALA A 562 -22.37 17.56 10.63
N PHE A 563 -23.23 18.50 10.97
CA PHE A 563 -24.65 18.22 11.24
C PHE A 563 -25.55 18.80 10.17
N TYR A 564 -26.52 18.01 9.73
CA TYR A 564 -27.49 18.37 8.71
C TYR A 564 -28.86 17.77 9.07
N ASP A 565 -29.93 18.54 8.89
CA ASP A 565 -31.31 18.01 8.95
C ASP A 565 -31.82 17.47 7.61
N THR A 566 -31.09 17.78 6.54
CA THR A 566 -31.40 17.40 5.17
C THR A 566 -30.09 17.37 4.42
N GLY A 567 -29.80 16.26 3.76
CA GLY A 567 -28.54 16.09 3.05
C GLY A 567 -28.28 14.67 2.59
N ILE A 568 -26.99 14.36 2.40
CA ILE A 568 -26.53 13.06 1.94
C ILE A 568 -25.51 12.46 2.90
N GLN A 569 -25.56 11.14 3.04
CA GLN A 569 -24.46 10.32 3.55
C GLN A 569 -23.81 9.61 2.37
N VAL A 570 -22.48 9.59 2.34
CA VAL A 570 -21.72 8.94 1.28
C VAL A 570 -20.91 7.82 1.89
N LYS A 571 -20.90 6.66 1.22
CA LYS A 571 -20.11 5.51 1.61
C LYS A 571 -19.26 5.02 0.45
N PHE A 572 -17.98 4.79 0.68
CA PHE A 572 -17.11 4.17 -0.30
C PHE A 572 -17.57 2.73 -0.59
N ASN A 573 -17.46 2.30 -1.84
CA ASN A 573 -17.88 0.97 -2.27
C ASN A 573 -16.73 0.19 -2.88
N SER A 574 -16.10 0.72 -3.93
CA SER A 574 -14.95 0.09 -4.57
C SER A 574 -14.24 1.05 -5.51
N ALA A 575 -12.93 0.89 -5.68
CA ALA A 575 -12.18 1.57 -6.71
C ALA A 575 -11.29 0.61 -7.50
N THR A 576 -11.06 0.90 -8.78
CA THR A 576 -10.16 0.12 -9.65
C THR A 576 -9.45 1.04 -10.64
N ALA A 577 -8.16 0.80 -10.87
CA ALA A 577 -7.40 1.39 -11.96
C ALA A 577 -6.90 0.31 -12.91
N THR A 578 -6.93 0.57 -14.21
CA THR A 578 -6.45 -0.36 -15.24
C THR A 578 -5.78 0.39 -16.39
N VAL A 579 -4.68 -0.16 -16.91
CA VAL A 579 -4.11 0.28 -18.19
C VAL A 579 -5.05 -0.20 -19.30
N SER A 580 -5.80 0.72 -19.90
CA SER A 580 -6.82 0.43 -20.90
C SER A 580 -6.27 0.43 -22.32
N HIS A 581 -5.12 1.09 -22.54
CA HIS A 581 -4.36 1.05 -23.79
C HIS A 581 -2.87 1.12 -23.49
N VAL A 582 -2.09 0.28 -24.16
CA VAL A 582 -0.63 0.35 -24.16
C VAL A 582 -0.20 0.97 -25.48
N GLY A 583 0.40 2.14 -25.39
CA GLY A 583 0.88 2.94 -26.48
C GLY A 583 2.01 2.26 -27.26
N ASP A 584 2.06 2.50 -28.58
CA ASP A 584 3.19 2.07 -29.40
C ASP A 584 4.33 3.09 -29.32
N PRO A 585 5.50 2.75 -28.74
CA PRO A 585 6.64 3.67 -28.63
C PRO A 585 7.25 4.05 -29.99
N ALA A 586 6.83 3.41 -31.09
CA ALA A 586 7.20 3.81 -32.44
C ALA A 586 6.27 4.88 -33.05
N THR A 587 5.17 5.22 -32.39
CA THR A 587 4.13 6.14 -32.88
C THR A 587 4.00 7.34 -31.95
N VAL A 588 4.52 8.50 -32.40
CA VAL A 588 4.47 9.76 -31.63
C VAL A 588 3.04 10.13 -31.25
N GLY A 589 2.78 10.33 -29.95
CA GLY A 589 1.49 10.70 -29.40
C GLY A 589 0.52 9.54 -29.21
N ASP A 590 1.01 8.30 -29.30
CA ASP A 590 0.29 7.09 -28.89
C ASP A 590 0.76 6.69 -27.48
N SER A 591 0.41 7.51 -26.48
CA SER A 591 0.75 7.30 -25.07
C SER A 591 -0.17 6.24 -24.43
N ASP A 592 0.27 5.64 -23.32
CA ASP A 592 -0.57 4.72 -22.54
C ASP A 592 -1.84 5.45 -22.04
N GLN A 593 -2.94 4.71 -21.90
CA GLN A 593 -4.19 5.25 -21.35
C GLN A 593 -4.62 4.43 -20.14
N GLY A 594 -5.11 5.14 -19.12
CA GLY A 594 -5.69 4.57 -17.91
C GLY A 594 -7.21 4.70 -17.92
N THR A 595 -7.89 3.69 -17.40
CA THR A 595 -9.29 3.74 -17.00
C THR A 595 -9.39 3.55 -15.50
N PHE A 596 -9.95 4.55 -14.82
CA PHE A 596 -10.09 4.67 -13.38
C PHE A 596 -11.58 4.66 -13.05
N VAL A 597 -12.00 3.79 -12.14
CA VAL A 597 -13.40 3.62 -11.77
C VAL A 597 -13.52 3.69 -10.26
N ILE A 598 -14.35 4.60 -9.76
CA ILE A 598 -14.67 4.74 -8.34
C ILE A 598 -16.18 4.58 -8.18
N LYS A 599 -16.59 3.73 -7.24
CA LYS A 599 -17.98 3.53 -6.86
C LYS A 599 -18.20 3.96 -5.44
N PHE A 600 -19.31 4.66 -5.23
CA PHE A 600 -19.74 5.12 -3.93
C PHE A 600 -21.26 5.08 -3.84
N ASP A 601 -21.76 4.83 -2.65
CA ASP A 601 -23.19 4.79 -2.35
C ASP A 601 -23.60 6.12 -1.70
N VAL A 602 -24.68 6.71 -2.17
CA VAL A 602 -25.26 7.95 -1.62
C VAL A 602 -26.62 7.64 -1.03
N THR A 603 -26.82 7.97 0.24
CA THR A 603 -28.11 7.86 0.93
C THR A 603 -28.64 9.25 1.24
N ALA A 604 -29.87 9.55 0.81
CA ALA A 604 -30.50 10.84 1.09
C ALA A 604 -31.30 10.79 2.40
N PHE A 605 -31.31 11.89 3.15
CA PHE A 605 -32.14 12.06 4.35
C PHE A 605 -32.75 13.47 4.39
N GLY A 606 -33.84 13.62 5.13
CA GLY A 606 -34.65 14.85 5.25
C GLY A 606 -35.49 15.21 4.01
N ALA A 607 -34.98 14.94 2.80
CA ALA A 607 -35.70 15.10 1.54
C ALA A 607 -35.06 14.31 0.39
N ASP A 608 -35.67 14.38 -0.79
CA ASP A 608 -35.08 13.89 -2.04
C ASP A 608 -33.84 14.72 -2.40
N MET A 609 -32.70 14.06 -2.60
CA MET A 609 -31.45 14.71 -2.98
C MET A 609 -31.12 14.50 -4.44
N PHE A 610 -30.41 15.47 -5.02
CA PHE A 610 -30.05 15.49 -6.42
C PHE A 610 -28.54 15.67 -6.57
N ILE A 611 -27.89 14.69 -7.19
CA ILE A 611 -26.46 14.70 -7.50
C ILE A 611 -26.28 15.10 -8.96
N ASP A 612 -25.37 16.03 -9.25
CA ASP A 612 -25.06 16.43 -10.62
C ASP A 612 -24.56 15.23 -11.44
N LYS A 613 -24.98 15.14 -12.71
CA LYS A 613 -24.58 14.08 -13.65
C LYS A 613 -23.18 14.27 -14.20
N ASP A 614 -22.68 15.49 -14.17
CA ASP A 614 -21.37 15.83 -14.66
C ASP A 614 -20.33 15.60 -13.55
N ALA A 615 -19.14 15.19 -13.98
CA ALA A 615 -17.97 15.11 -13.15
C ALA A 615 -16.89 16.02 -13.73
N VAL A 616 -16.13 16.68 -12.85
CA VAL A 616 -15.14 17.68 -13.26
C VAL A 616 -13.81 17.41 -12.59
N GLU A 617 -12.75 17.59 -13.38
CA GLU A 617 -11.39 17.58 -12.87
C GLU A 617 -11.11 18.93 -12.19
N GLU A 618 -11.27 18.98 -10.87
CA GLU A 618 -11.03 20.18 -10.07
C GLU A 618 -10.54 19.81 -8.66
N TYR A 619 -9.38 20.34 -8.29
CA TYR A 619 -8.91 20.30 -6.91
C TYR A 619 -9.69 21.34 -6.10
N VAL A 620 -10.20 20.91 -4.94
CA VAL A 620 -11.17 21.62 -4.06
C VAL A 620 -11.11 23.15 -4.20
N GLY A 621 -12.03 23.68 -5.00
CA GLY A 621 -12.43 25.09 -4.98
C GLY A 621 -13.83 25.17 -4.39
N THR A 622 -14.13 26.14 -3.53
CA THR A 622 -15.46 26.32 -2.90
C THR A 622 -16.59 26.68 -3.88
N THR A 623 -16.36 26.51 -5.18
CA THR A 623 -17.27 26.84 -6.28
C THR A 623 -17.69 25.63 -7.11
N VAL A 624 -17.14 24.43 -6.86
CA VAL A 624 -17.54 23.24 -7.60
C VAL A 624 -18.87 22.70 -7.08
N THR A 625 -19.76 22.38 -8.01
CA THR A 625 -21.11 21.88 -7.75
C THR A 625 -21.35 20.47 -8.30
N GLN A 626 -20.30 19.86 -8.83
CA GLN A 626 -20.32 18.56 -9.51
C GLN A 626 -19.63 17.51 -8.64
N VAL A 627 -19.59 16.26 -9.10
CA VAL A 627 -18.63 15.31 -8.54
C VAL A 627 -17.23 15.73 -9.01
N SER A 628 -16.44 16.28 -8.10
CA SER A 628 -15.09 16.74 -8.39
C SER A 628 -14.09 15.62 -8.14
N TYR A 629 -13.16 15.47 -9.07
CA TYR A 629 -12.07 14.50 -8.99
C TYR A 629 -10.78 15.15 -9.47
N TYR A 630 -9.67 14.44 -9.31
CA TYR A 630 -8.37 14.87 -9.83
C TYR A 630 -7.47 13.66 -10.07
N PHE A 631 -6.47 13.86 -10.93
CA PHE A 631 -5.35 12.95 -11.07
C PHE A 631 -4.23 13.35 -10.11
N GLU A 632 -3.64 12.37 -9.44
CA GLU A 632 -2.45 12.53 -8.62
C GLU A 632 -1.29 11.75 -9.21
N ASP A 633 -0.12 12.38 -9.25
CA ASP A 633 1.17 11.75 -9.55
C ASP A 633 2.14 12.12 -8.42
N GLY A 634 2.60 11.12 -7.66
CA GLY A 634 3.86 11.19 -6.92
C GLY A 634 4.11 12.49 -6.15
N ASN A 635 3.09 13.00 -5.43
CA ASN A 635 3.02 14.27 -4.66
C ASN A 635 2.68 15.58 -5.41
N THR A 636 2.46 15.58 -6.73
CA THR A 636 2.14 16.80 -7.47
C THR A 636 0.69 16.80 -7.94
N GLN A 637 -0.10 17.72 -7.39
CA GLN A 637 -1.50 17.91 -7.76
C GLN A 637 -1.62 18.52 -9.16
N GLY A 638 -2.39 17.85 -10.02
CA GLY A 638 -2.83 18.38 -11.31
C GLY A 638 -1.70 18.69 -12.28
N GLY A 639 -1.26 17.69 -13.07
CA GLY A 639 -0.44 18.04 -14.23
C GLY A 639 0.30 16.95 -14.99
N ASP A 640 -0.14 15.69 -15.06
CA ASP A 640 0.59 14.69 -15.86
C ASP A 640 -0.30 13.80 -16.75
N MET A 641 -1.60 14.10 -16.80
CA MET A 641 -2.57 13.44 -17.68
C MET A 641 -3.17 14.42 -18.69
N ALA A 642 -3.33 14.00 -19.94
CA ALA A 642 -4.14 14.74 -20.90
C ALA A 642 -5.62 14.64 -20.52
N ALA A 643 -6.32 15.78 -20.51
CA ALA A 643 -7.70 15.93 -20.05
C ALA A 643 -8.59 14.76 -20.48
N GLY A 644 -9.03 14.01 -19.48
CA GLY A 644 -9.78 12.79 -19.65
C GLY A 644 -11.27 13.00 -19.92
N VAL A 645 -11.95 11.97 -20.41
CA VAL A 645 -13.42 11.94 -20.38
C VAL A 645 -13.84 11.29 -19.08
N ALA A 646 -14.46 12.09 -18.20
CA ALA A 646 -15.16 11.59 -17.03
C ALA A 646 -16.65 11.40 -17.34
N THR A 647 -17.19 10.30 -16.83
CA THR A 647 -18.63 10.02 -16.87
C THR A 647 -19.09 9.55 -15.51
N LEU A 648 -20.19 10.12 -15.03
CA LEU A 648 -20.89 9.64 -13.85
C LEU A 648 -22.14 8.87 -14.28
N THR A 649 -22.34 7.69 -13.70
CA THR A 649 -23.57 6.91 -13.83
C THR A 649 -24.11 6.58 -12.45
N SER A 650 -25.41 6.32 -12.35
CA SER A 650 -26.06 5.98 -11.08
C SER A 650 -27.11 4.89 -11.28
N THR A 651 -27.40 4.14 -10.22
CA THR A 651 -28.61 3.30 -10.14
C THR A 651 -29.88 4.12 -9.97
N GLY A 652 -29.76 5.36 -9.50
CA GLY A 652 -30.87 6.28 -9.28
C GLY A 652 -31.48 6.84 -10.55
N ASP A 653 -32.72 7.30 -10.44
CA ASP A 653 -33.48 7.84 -11.57
C ASP A 653 -32.87 9.17 -12.05
N ALA A 654 -32.59 9.25 -13.36
CA ALA A 654 -32.20 10.52 -13.96
C ALA A 654 -33.39 11.49 -13.98
N VAL A 655 -33.21 12.67 -13.39
CA VAL A 655 -34.22 13.73 -13.36
C VAL A 655 -33.75 14.91 -14.21
N GLY A 656 -34.61 15.34 -15.14
CA GLY A 656 -34.27 16.41 -16.07
C GLY A 656 -32.99 16.13 -16.87
N THR A 657 -32.24 17.18 -17.21
CA THR A 657 -30.99 17.05 -17.97
C THR A 657 -29.74 16.94 -17.10
N ASN A 658 -29.77 17.35 -15.83
CA ASN A 658 -28.53 17.63 -15.07
C ASN A 658 -28.34 16.86 -13.76
N SER A 659 -29.36 16.21 -13.18
CA SER A 659 -29.22 15.44 -11.93
C SER A 659 -29.67 13.97 -11.96
N PHE A 660 -29.10 13.17 -11.07
CA PHE A 660 -29.65 11.90 -10.59
C PHE A 660 -30.38 12.14 -9.27
N ARG A 661 -31.59 11.58 -9.11
CA ARG A 661 -32.34 11.64 -7.86
C ARG A 661 -31.97 10.46 -6.97
N VAL A 662 -31.71 10.76 -5.70
CA VAL A 662 -31.69 9.82 -4.59
C VAL A 662 -32.93 10.13 -3.75
N GLY A 663 -33.87 9.19 -3.67
CA GLY A 663 -35.09 9.43 -2.88
C GLY A 663 -34.79 9.49 -1.39
N GLU A 664 -35.59 10.26 -0.65
CA GLU A 664 -35.49 10.32 0.81
C GLU A 664 -35.50 8.91 1.44
N GLY A 665 -34.46 8.58 2.22
CA GLY A 665 -34.27 7.27 2.85
C GLY A 665 -33.84 6.14 1.89
N GLU A 666 -33.64 6.44 0.61
CA GLU A 666 -33.12 5.50 -0.38
C GLU A 666 -31.60 5.66 -0.55
N THR A 667 -30.94 4.57 -0.94
CA THR A 667 -29.52 4.54 -1.26
C THR A 667 -29.34 4.23 -2.74
N GLU A 668 -28.54 5.03 -3.44
CA GLU A 668 -28.20 4.81 -4.84
C GLU A 668 -26.68 4.70 -5.02
N THR A 669 -26.23 3.77 -5.86
CA THR A 669 -24.82 3.59 -6.18
C THR A 669 -24.44 4.44 -7.38
N PHE A 670 -23.43 5.28 -7.20
CA PHE A 670 -22.80 6.07 -8.23
C PHE A 670 -21.52 5.40 -8.70
N THR A 671 -21.22 5.52 -10.00
CA THR A 671 -19.99 5.02 -10.61
C THR A 671 -19.38 6.15 -11.43
N LEU A 672 -18.31 6.72 -10.90
CA LEU A 672 -17.42 7.63 -11.61
C LEU A 672 -16.45 6.80 -12.45
N THR A 673 -16.37 7.09 -13.75
CA THR A 673 -15.38 6.50 -14.65
C THR A 673 -14.60 7.62 -15.32
N VAL A 674 -13.30 7.66 -15.07
CA VAL A 674 -12.38 8.64 -15.63
C VAL A 674 -11.42 7.91 -16.57
N ASN A 675 -11.26 8.41 -17.79
CA ASN A 675 -10.30 7.88 -18.75
C ASN A 675 -9.32 8.99 -19.11
N GLY A 676 -8.01 8.76 -18.94
CA GLY A 676 -6.98 9.74 -19.27
C GLY A 676 -5.82 9.08 -20.01
N ALA A 677 -5.10 9.87 -20.82
CA ALA A 677 -3.85 9.46 -21.45
C ALA A 677 -2.68 10.08 -20.71
N ALA A 678 -1.58 9.34 -20.56
CA ALA A 678 -0.35 9.89 -20.02
C ALA A 678 0.15 11.07 -20.86
N SER A 679 0.60 12.12 -20.19
CA SER A 679 1.34 13.24 -20.81
C SER A 679 2.78 13.33 -20.33
N THR A 680 3.15 12.49 -19.36
CA THR A 680 4.51 12.17 -18.93
C THR A 680 4.56 10.71 -18.45
N ASP A 681 5.75 10.12 -18.41
CA ASP A 681 5.98 8.80 -17.82
C ASP A 681 5.76 8.85 -16.31
N THR A 682 4.67 8.28 -15.80
CA THR A 682 4.37 8.39 -14.38
C THR A 682 3.43 7.35 -13.77
N PHE A 683 3.47 7.26 -12.44
CA PHE A 683 2.43 6.60 -11.65
C PHE A 683 1.27 7.57 -11.42
N VAL A 684 0.06 7.09 -11.65
CA VAL A 684 -1.13 7.91 -11.52
C VAL A 684 -2.28 7.13 -10.91
N HIS A 685 -3.05 7.83 -10.08
CA HIS A 685 -4.38 7.41 -9.66
C HIS A 685 -5.38 8.57 -9.79
N VAL A 686 -6.67 8.26 -9.56
CA VAL A 686 -7.74 9.25 -9.49
C VAL A 686 -8.34 9.23 -8.10
N ALA A 687 -8.60 10.40 -7.54
CA ALA A 687 -9.30 10.57 -6.27
C ALA A 687 -10.49 11.54 -6.40
N ILE A 688 -11.56 11.31 -5.62
CA ILE A 688 -12.70 12.20 -5.50
C ILE A 688 -12.40 13.23 -4.41
N THR A 689 -12.64 14.51 -4.73
CA THR A 689 -12.39 15.63 -3.82
C THR A 689 -13.67 16.23 -3.25
N GLY A 690 -14.81 15.90 -3.84
CA GLY A 690 -16.10 16.41 -3.41
C GLY A 690 -17.26 15.89 -4.24
N ILE A 691 -18.43 15.85 -3.61
CA ILE A 691 -19.69 15.45 -4.24
C ILE A 691 -20.68 16.60 -4.07
N GLY A 692 -20.95 17.32 -5.15
CA GLY A 692 -21.97 18.36 -5.18
C GLY A 692 -23.39 17.79 -5.14
N TRP A 693 -24.25 18.37 -4.30
CA TRP A 693 -25.64 17.94 -4.13
C TRP A 693 -26.60 19.11 -3.88
N ASN A 694 -27.88 18.90 -4.19
CA ASN A 694 -28.95 19.89 -4.04
C ASN A 694 -30.27 19.23 -3.59
N ASP A 695 -31.13 19.96 -2.89
CA ASP A 695 -32.50 19.56 -2.50
C ASP A 695 -33.52 19.79 -3.64
N THR A 696 -33.09 20.41 -4.73
CA THR A 696 -33.88 20.64 -5.94
C THR A 696 -33.27 19.98 -7.16
N SER A 697 -34.12 19.61 -8.12
CA SER A 697 -33.71 18.89 -9.33
C SER A 697 -32.80 19.69 -10.29
N ASN A 698 -32.46 20.94 -9.97
CA ASN A 698 -31.64 21.81 -10.80
C ASN A 698 -30.25 22.02 -10.18
N ALA A 699 -29.51 20.92 -9.97
CA ALA A 699 -28.08 20.92 -9.64
C ALA A 699 -27.30 21.62 -10.77
N THR A 700 -27.11 22.93 -10.63
CA THR A 700 -26.22 23.79 -11.43
C THR A 700 -26.04 25.10 -10.64
N ALA A 701 -24.83 25.34 -10.12
CA ALA A 701 -24.38 26.53 -9.39
C ALA A 701 -25.16 26.87 -8.09
N GLY A 702 -24.48 26.75 -6.94
CA GLY A 702 -25.03 26.98 -5.59
C GLY A 702 -25.28 25.72 -4.77
N ASP A 703 -24.76 24.57 -5.20
CA ASP A 703 -24.91 23.27 -4.56
C ASP A 703 -24.08 23.18 -3.26
N THR A 704 -24.57 22.38 -2.31
CA THR A 704 -23.80 22.03 -1.12
C THR A 704 -22.75 21.01 -1.53
N LEU A 705 -21.53 21.15 -1.01
CA LEU A 705 -20.44 20.23 -1.29
C LEU A 705 -20.29 19.26 -0.12
N TYR A 706 -20.41 17.96 -0.40
CA TYR A 706 -19.97 16.92 0.52
C TYR A 706 -18.46 16.70 0.31
N ALA A 707 -17.67 16.94 1.34
CA ALA A 707 -16.20 16.82 1.32
C ALA A 707 -15.66 16.19 2.61
N PHE A 708 -16.46 15.36 3.28
CA PHE A 708 -16.14 14.71 4.54
C PHE A 708 -15.69 13.26 4.28
N ASP A 709 -14.57 12.85 4.88
CA ASP A 709 -14.03 11.48 4.80
C ASP A 709 -14.02 10.93 3.37
N LEU A 710 -13.37 11.66 2.46
CA LEU A 710 -13.19 11.25 1.06
C LEU A 710 -11.81 10.65 0.79
N GLY A 711 -10.99 10.40 1.82
CA GLY A 711 -9.61 9.89 1.69
C GLY A 711 -9.53 8.56 0.94
N ASP A 712 -10.47 7.65 1.22
CA ASP A 712 -10.55 6.32 0.62
C ASP A 712 -11.11 6.34 -0.81
N TYR A 713 -11.64 7.48 -1.28
CA TYR A 713 -12.31 7.58 -2.57
C TYR A 713 -11.31 7.80 -3.68
N LYS A 714 -10.29 6.94 -3.72
CA LYS A 714 -9.18 6.95 -4.67
C LYS A 714 -9.01 5.58 -5.31
N THR A 715 -8.49 5.53 -6.53
CA THR A 715 -8.06 4.27 -7.15
C THR A 715 -6.66 3.91 -6.70
N GLY A 716 -6.26 2.64 -6.84
CA GLY A 716 -4.84 2.28 -6.77
C GLY A 716 -4.02 2.93 -7.89
N ASP A 717 -2.71 3.02 -7.69
CA ASP A 717 -1.78 3.59 -8.67
C ASP A 717 -1.52 2.64 -9.85
N ILE A 718 -1.43 3.20 -11.05
CA ILE A 718 -0.94 2.50 -12.24
C ILE A 718 0.17 3.31 -12.92
N TYR A 719 1.16 2.63 -13.48
CA TYR A 719 2.19 3.27 -14.29
C TYR A 719 1.72 3.41 -15.74
N LEU A 720 1.85 4.61 -16.31
CA LEU A 720 1.56 4.91 -17.71
C LEU A 720 2.77 5.60 -18.36
N ASN A 721 3.12 5.16 -19.58
CA ASN A 721 4.18 5.78 -20.37
C ASN A 721 3.64 6.85 -21.34
N ASP A 722 4.39 7.94 -21.50
CA ASP A 722 4.22 8.93 -22.57
C ASP A 722 5.17 8.64 -23.76
N ASN A 723 4.61 8.46 -24.96
CA ASN A 723 5.32 7.98 -26.16
C ASN A 723 5.49 9.02 -27.28
#